data_AF-A0A3M2S2U7-F1
#
_entry.id   AF-A0A3M2S2U7-F1
#
_cell.length_a   1.000
_cell.length_b   1.000
_cell.length_c   1.000
_cell.angle_alpha   90.00
_cell.angle_beta   90.00
_cell.angle_gamma   90.00
#
_symmetry.space_group_name_H-M   'P 1'
#
loop_
_entity.id
_entity.type
_entity.pdbx_description
1 polymer ?
#
loop_
_entity_poly.entity_id
_entity_poly.type
_entity_poly.pdbx_seq_one_letter_code
_entity_poly.pdbx_strand_id
1 'polypeptide(L)'
;MLPSVALWALLTTTTHAAYVQFRNCDTDAADFRLIPEGLRAFVNASSDAFDTKFRLIANYANGTECDAASPLDLVPVFTVVDYNGAHQYPGRIVNTSCAKYGPLASRLRLEILSNFNRSTFLDTFETTVNLTTHDGTPLLCSNANLTPEVRLWTQLVSFWLPVLVFSVAALVASWPSQQDEPHDIFPDAQDRNNHRMTRAAEMLSYIQFIYFSGALSLRYPGFLQPLIGFSSWSTLMLPAGPVTNYSPYAGVKDGIYETNGTLTGEPGFVILTQITGSPIMIKNWFNTIVLALIVLFFFFVAIHVREMLREQRSPNSTNTNQKPVSGMKERSWAVSRLFLSLFLLPLSTWSTYQLSTRRMLIQNSAVAILVLVLLLSSFWWTWVQANSSADIGLFVIQGETRVRGQASKDQARKYHALNVFCLVLFRGIILGGLQAHVRTQFGILIGCELVHLMCMAYWSGLSSLVSLSGVLYGSRLVLFSLHTAFLPGVTDFPSKILLGYMVLSWHLVVIVGIFLIPIFLDLVHQGFASWTARANPTDAEKSPAMRVSSSSESDRSTKGASGQLFSAAGTHSHSHYLADLILSREIPSPSHGLNHGVSVTDFLKFMKNVQGEDVGLEKSSPWSSLLDWDSIPDLDGLEAGISLKSPKIPISAIIELLLSKQNLAIRKTPLQYDLDRPINEYFICSSHNTYLIGRQVLTRSTVQGYISALSQGCRSIEVDCWDGRDGQPIVKHGYSLTASIGFQDVIDAINQYAFTASDFPLWMSLEVHCSPRQKVIMARIMRETFGSRLVTEPLSELSKPLPSPSQLRGRILIKAKVAKGAGSGREAELLKDAPSPRQSQDQGNLTEAESTDSMSGIESIAGSQEAASQVSQPQPSVNGPLEDLAVYGPGKRLPRPSKIDATGNFIYSVSEANFKSYLKQKEDESSLGFLNTRHMVRVYPDASRIDSSNLSPLQYWRYGVQMAALNYQTSDLNMGLNHAMFNGGTDNSGYVLKPDRLRQPPELIPDNTQELRFSIDVLMTKDLCWPETTSDNASAYVQIKLLVADAQKQDASQTKRRTRSIPLQRHDLIIDSRLDFQVETQYTSLVFLQWSVKVSSDTQGYPRHSTMASGMAKLENLRQGYRLFPLNKSFQDEEDCGYLVCKLDRS
;
A
#
# COMPACT_ATOMS: atom_id res chain seq x y z
N MET A 1 61.96 5.11 -5.83
CA MET A 1 61.78 6.34 -5.03
C MET A 1 60.46 6.96 -5.49
N LEU A 2 59.38 7.02 -4.72
CA LEU A 2 59.22 7.25 -3.29
C LEU A 2 58.61 6.06 -2.53
N PRO A 3 59.15 5.72 -1.34
CA PRO A 3 58.44 5.03 -0.28
C PRO A 3 57.58 6.05 0.52
N SER A 4 56.70 5.57 1.40
CA SER A 4 55.88 6.31 2.39
C SER A 4 54.41 6.55 2.03
N VAL A 5 53.65 5.47 1.81
CA VAL A 5 52.21 5.44 2.19
C VAL A 5 51.93 4.14 2.95
N ALA A 6 52.77 3.89 3.95
CA ALA A 6 52.55 2.88 4.98
C ALA A 6 51.99 3.57 6.23
N LEU A 7 50.77 4.12 6.14
CA LEU A 7 50.03 4.55 7.35
C LEU A 7 48.52 4.77 7.12
N TRP A 8 47.85 3.98 6.29
CA TRP A 8 46.38 3.88 6.33
C TRP A 8 45.91 2.43 6.10
N ALA A 9 46.74 1.47 6.53
CA ALA A 9 46.41 0.05 6.66
C ALA A 9 45.56 -0.25 7.92
N LEU A 10 44.81 0.72 8.40
CA LEU A 10 43.90 0.58 9.53
C LEU A 10 42.57 1.19 9.11
N LEU A 11 41.66 0.30 8.71
CA LEU A 11 40.21 0.32 8.88
C LEU A 11 39.62 -0.74 7.92
N THR A 12 40.04 -1.99 8.12
CA THR A 12 39.42 -3.17 7.50
C THR A 12 38.10 -3.44 8.21
N THR A 13 37.01 -2.91 7.67
CA THR A 13 35.67 -3.35 8.09
C THR A 13 35.34 -4.65 7.40
N THR A 14 34.97 -5.65 8.20
CA THR A 14 34.42 -6.92 7.74
C THR A 14 33.12 -6.69 7.00
N THR A 15 33.03 -7.17 5.77
CA THR A 15 31.87 -7.02 4.89
C THR A 15 31.01 -8.30 4.92
N HIS A 16 29.68 -8.16 5.10
CA HIS A 16 28.65 -9.23 4.92
C HIS A 16 27.46 -8.84 3.95
N ALA A 17 26.90 -9.78 3.17
CA ALA A 17 25.69 -9.77 2.29
C ALA A 17 25.76 -9.69 0.70
N ALA A 18 25.40 -10.76 -0.05
CA ALA A 18 25.37 -10.90 -1.54
C ALA A 18 24.00 -10.76 -2.27
N TYR A 19 23.97 -10.50 -3.60
CA TYR A 19 23.02 -11.07 -4.60
C TYR A 19 23.48 -10.88 -6.06
N VAL A 20 23.34 -11.91 -6.90
CA VAL A 20 23.54 -11.84 -8.35
C VAL A 20 22.35 -12.57 -8.99
N GLN A 21 21.78 -12.02 -10.05
CA GLN A 21 20.78 -12.74 -10.84
C GLN A 21 21.47 -13.30 -12.08
N PHE A 22 20.99 -14.43 -12.61
CA PHE A 22 21.71 -15.22 -13.64
C PHE A 22 20.89 -15.40 -14.90
N ARG A 23 21.58 -15.60 -16.01
CA ARG A 23 21.02 -16.09 -17.27
C ARG A 23 21.87 -17.27 -17.75
N ASN A 24 21.22 -18.27 -18.33
CA ASN A 24 21.92 -19.33 -19.06
C ASN A 24 22.71 -18.71 -20.22
N CYS A 25 23.85 -19.29 -20.55
CA CYS A 25 24.57 -18.92 -21.77
C CYS A 25 23.67 -19.22 -22.99
N ASP A 26 23.74 -18.40 -24.04
CA ASP A 26 22.88 -18.48 -25.24
C ASP A 26 23.16 -19.72 -26.14
N THR A 27 23.72 -20.79 -25.58
CA THR A 27 23.89 -22.09 -26.26
C THR A 27 22.61 -22.91 -26.11
N ASP A 28 22.11 -23.48 -27.22
CA ASP A 28 20.94 -24.35 -27.29
C ASP A 28 20.90 -25.32 -26.09
N ALA A 29 20.01 -25.04 -25.14
CA ALA A 29 20.00 -25.61 -23.78
C ALA A 29 19.47 -27.06 -23.72
N ALA A 30 19.74 -27.88 -24.73
CA ALA A 30 19.14 -29.20 -24.87
C ALA A 30 19.74 -30.28 -23.93
N ASP A 31 20.97 -30.09 -23.39
CA ASP A 31 21.70 -31.19 -22.74
C ASP A 31 22.28 -30.90 -21.33
N PHE A 32 21.99 -29.74 -20.72
CA PHE A 32 22.50 -29.45 -19.38
C PHE A 32 21.73 -30.21 -18.28
N ARG A 33 22.45 -31.00 -17.48
CA ARG A 33 21.88 -31.78 -16.36
C ARG A 33 21.50 -30.94 -15.13
N LEU A 34 22.05 -29.73 -15.02
CA LEU A 34 21.82 -28.80 -13.91
C LEU A 34 21.20 -27.50 -14.41
N ILE A 35 20.06 -27.12 -13.84
CA ILE A 35 19.37 -25.87 -14.19
C ILE A 35 19.63 -24.85 -13.07
N PRO A 36 20.28 -23.70 -13.35
CA PRO A 36 20.60 -22.72 -12.31
C PRO A 36 19.33 -21.99 -11.85
N GLU A 37 19.05 -22.02 -10.54
CA GLU A 37 17.99 -21.22 -9.92
C GLU A 37 18.51 -19.84 -9.47
N GLY A 38 19.80 -19.77 -9.13
CA GLY A 38 20.46 -18.53 -8.77
C GLY A 38 21.90 -18.75 -8.33
N LEU A 39 22.71 -17.71 -8.38
CA LEU A 39 24.05 -17.71 -7.81
C LEU A 39 24.21 -16.43 -6.97
N ARG A 40 25.11 -16.41 -6.02
CA ARG A 40 25.39 -15.24 -5.20
C ARG A 40 26.88 -15.14 -5.01
N ALA A 41 27.45 -13.96 -5.19
CA ALA A 41 28.87 -13.72 -4.96
C ALA A 41 29.03 -12.84 -3.71
N PHE A 42 30.00 -13.16 -2.87
CA PHE A 42 30.40 -12.37 -1.72
C PHE A 42 31.93 -12.38 -1.58
N VAL A 43 32.50 -11.29 -1.08
CA VAL A 43 33.94 -11.15 -0.88
C VAL A 43 34.30 -11.52 0.56
N ASN A 44 35.25 -12.43 0.74
CA ASN A 44 35.70 -12.84 2.08
C ASN A 44 36.57 -11.73 2.73
N ALA A 45 36.40 -11.50 4.03
CA ALA A 45 37.00 -10.37 4.73
C ALA A 45 38.48 -10.54 5.11
N SER A 46 39.15 -11.61 4.67
CA SER A 46 40.50 -11.98 5.13
C SER A 46 41.54 -11.88 4.01
N SER A 47 42.46 -10.92 4.16
CA SER A 47 43.71 -10.68 3.40
C SER A 47 43.58 -10.00 2.02
N ASP A 48 44.69 -9.43 1.54
CA ASP A 48 44.83 -8.58 0.34
C ASP A 48 44.42 -9.24 -1.00
N ALA A 49 43.88 -10.47 -0.98
CA ALA A 49 43.37 -11.20 -2.14
C ALA A 49 41.84 -11.03 -2.28
N PHE A 50 41.34 -10.85 -3.50
CA PHE A 50 39.91 -10.76 -3.80
C PHE A 50 39.30 -12.18 -3.84
N ASP A 51 39.35 -12.86 -2.70
CA ASP A 51 38.77 -14.19 -2.52
C ASP A 51 37.24 -14.07 -2.57
N THR A 52 36.68 -14.42 -3.73
CA THR A 52 35.25 -14.36 -3.98
C THR A 52 34.64 -15.72 -3.74
N LYS A 53 33.69 -15.77 -2.81
CA LYS A 53 32.90 -16.96 -2.54
C LYS A 53 31.58 -16.87 -3.28
N PHE A 54 31.28 -17.92 -4.02
CA PHE A 54 30.14 -18.07 -4.89
C PHE A 54 29.21 -19.13 -4.28
N ARG A 55 27.95 -18.78 -4.02
CA ARG A 55 26.90 -19.73 -3.60
C ARG A 55 25.93 -19.95 -4.75
N LEU A 56 26.10 -21.06 -5.45
CA LEU A 56 25.26 -21.48 -6.56
C LEU A 56 24.12 -22.38 -6.06
N ILE A 57 22.92 -22.15 -6.57
CA ILE A 57 21.72 -22.95 -6.34
C ILE A 57 21.23 -23.42 -7.71
N ALA A 58 21.10 -24.73 -7.86
CA ALA A 58 20.64 -25.36 -9.09
C ALA A 58 19.73 -26.55 -8.81
N ASN A 59 18.81 -26.83 -9.74
CA ASN A 59 17.94 -28.01 -9.71
C ASN A 59 18.54 -29.14 -10.54
N TYR A 60 18.43 -30.36 -10.02
CA TYR A 60 18.69 -31.58 -10.79
C TYR A 60 17.48 -31.96 -11.65
N ALA A 61 17.73 -32.45 -12.85
CA ALA A 61 16.69 -32.99 -13.73
C ALA A 61 16.04 -34.28 -13.19
N ASN A 62 16.79 -35.11 -12.43
CA ASN A 62 16.32 -36.37 -11.82
C ASN A 62 16.51 -36.37 -10.29
N GLY A 63 15.45 -36.66 -9.53
CA GLY A 63 15.43 -36.55 -8.06
C GLY A 63 16.32 -37.52 -7.29
N THR A 64 16.68 -38.66 -7.88
CA THR A 64 17.51 -39.73 -7.28
C THR A 64 19.02 -39.52 -7.45
N GLU A 65 19.45 -38.63 -8.37
CA GLU A 65 20.87 -38.41 -8.67
C GLU A 65 21.54 -37.43 -7.70
N CYS A 66 20.79 -36.56 -7.03
CA CYS A 66 21.35 -35.54 -6.12
C CYS A 66 22.00 -36.15 -4.86
N ASP A 67 21.52 -37.31 -4.39
CA ASP A 67 22.14 -38.05 -3.27
C ASP A 67 23.30 -38.95 -3.74
N ALA A 68 23.32 -39.35 -5.01
CA ALA A 68 24.34 -40.22 -5.61
C ALA A 68 25.52 -39.44 -6.21
N ALA A 69 25.34 -38.14 -6.47
CA ALA A 69 26.40 -37.23 -6.90
C ALA A 69 27.41 -37.04 -5.76
N SER A 70 28.39 -37.94 -5.72
CA SER A 70 29.59 -37.77 -4.91
C SER A 70 30.24 -36.41 -5.22
N PRO A 71 30.70 -35.63 -4.23
CA PRO A 71 31.28 -34.30 -4.42
C PRO A 71 32.64 -34.27 -5.17
N LEU A 72 33.03 -35.34 -5.86
CA LEU A 72 34.39 -35.58 -6.35
C LEU A 72 34.67 -35.23 -7.83
N ASP A 73 33.67 -35.01 -8.70
CA ASP A 73 33.91 -34.85 -10.16
C ASP A 73 33.52 -33.49 -10.77
N LEU A 74 33.18 -32.48 -9.97
CA LEU A 74 32.78 -31.16 -10.47
C LEU A 74 33.96 -30.18 -10.51
N VAL A 75 34.24 -29.62 -11.68
CA VAL A 75 35.29 -28.61 -11.89
C VAL A 75 34.62 -27.28 -12.29
N PRO A 76 34.50 -26.31 -11.36
CA PRO A 76 34.01 -24.98 -11.70
C PRO A 76 35.13 -24.12 -12.28
N VAL A 77 34.87 -23.51 -13.44
CA VAL A 77 35.77 -22.59 -14.12
C VAL A 77 35.07 -21.26 -14.32
N PHE A 78 35.70 -20.18 -13.87
CA PHE A 78 35.21 -18.82 -14.04
C PHE A 78 35.97 -18.16 -15.19
N THR A 79 35.24 -17.67 -16.19
CA THR A 79 35.80 -16.77 -17.19
C THR A 79 35.42 -15.34 -16.80
N VAL A 80 36.42 -14.53 -16.52
CA VAL A 80 36.26 -13.13 -16.13
C VAL A 80 36.85 -12.27 -17.24
N VAL A 81 36.03 -11.40 -17.82
CA VAL A 81 36.49 -10.39 -18.78
C VAL A 81 36.76 -9.10 -18.02
N ASP A 82 38.00 -8.61 -18.12
CA ASP A 82 38.45 -7.33 -17.57
C ASP A 82 39.01 -6.40 -18.68
N TYR A 83 39.77 -5.38 -18.30
CA TYR A 83 40.37 -4.44 -19.27
C TYR A 83 41.52 -5.05 -20.09
N ASN A 84 42.22 -6.06 -19.57
CA ASN A 84 43.31 -6.77 -20.24
C ASN A 84 42.81 -7.90 -21.14
N GLY A 85 41.55 -8.32 -20.97
CA GLY A 85 40.90 -9.31 -21.82
C GLY A 85 40.15 -10.36 -21.00
N ALA A 86 39.88 -11.52 -21.62
CA ALA A 86 39.27 -12.65 -20.94
C ALA A 86 40.33 -13.49 -20.22
N HIS A 87 40.16 -13.66 -18.92
CA HIS A 87 41.02 -14.47 -18.07
C HIS A 87 40.20 -15.61 -17.44
N GLN A 88 40.79 -16.81 -17.34
CA GLN A 88 40.16 -17.96 -16.70
C GLN A 88 40.73 -18.18 -15.30
N TYR A 89 39.85 -18.42 -14.35
CA TYR A 89 40.17 -18.64 -12.95
C TYR A 89 39.56 -19.97 -12.48
N PRO A 90 40.35 -20.87 -11.87
CA PRO A 90 39.82 -22.12 -11.33
C PRO A 90 39.02 -21.85 -10.05
N GLY A 91 37.88 -22.52 -9.90
CA GLY A 91 37.11 -22.54 -8.67
C GLY A 91 37.35 -23.81 -7.85
N ARG A 92 37.25 -23.70 -6.53
CA ARG A 92 37.30 -24.82 -5.59
C ARG A 92 35.97 -24.95 -4.86
N ILE A 93 35.35 -26.12 -4.93
CA ILE A 93 34.12 -26.41 -4.17
C ILE A 93 34.50 -26.65 -2.70
N VAL A 94 33.81 -25.97 -1.79
CA VAL A 94 34.08 -26.02 -0.34
C VAL A 94 32.96 -26.65 0.46
N ASN A 95 31.72 -26.50 -0.02
CA ASN A 95 30.54 -27.05 0.64
C ASN A 95 29.48 -27.43 -0.40
N THR A 96 28.84 -28.56 -0.18
CA THR A 96 27.81 -29.11 -1.05
C THR A 96 26.67 -29.62 -0.20
N SER A 97 25.45 -29.12 -0.40
CA SER A 97 24.26 -29.62 0.29
C SER A 97 23.16 -29.93 -0.71
N CYS A 98 22.62 -31.14 -0.65
CA CYS A 98 21.41 -31.54 -1.36
C CYS A 98 20.20 -31.43 -0.42
N ALA A 99 19.15 -30.69 -0.81
CA ALA A 99 17.92 -30.57 -0.05
C ALA A 99 16.73 -31.09 -0.87
N LYS A 100 16.01 -32.08 -0.32
CA LYS A 100 14.77 -32.61 -0.92
C LYS A 100 13.58 -31.73 -0.58
N TYR A 101 12.91 -31.20 -1.60
CA TYR A 101 11.66 -30.46 -1.46
C TYR A 101 10.54 -31.26 -2.13
N GLY A 102 9.84 -32.07 -1.34
CA GLY A 102 8.77 -32.94 -1.83
C GLY A 102 9.26 -34.18 -2.61
N PRO A 103 8.34 -34.94 -3.23
CA PRO A 103 8.64 -36.24 -3.84
C PRO A 103 9.36 -36.20 -5.21
N LEU A 104 9.52 -35.03 -5.84
CA LEU A 104 9.97 -34.91 -7.24
C LEU A 104 11.09 -33.88 -7.50
N ALA A 105 11.55 -33.10 -6.51
CA ALA A 105 12.57 -32.06 -6.73
C ALA A 105 13.66 -32.03 -5.65
N SER A 106 14.91 -32.23 -6.09
CA SER A 106 16.11 -32.13 -5.24
C SER A 106 16.90 -30.88 -5.64
N ARG A 107 17.19 -30.02 -4.66
CA ARG A 107 17.96 -28.78 -4.83
C ARG A 107 19.41 -28.99 -4.45
N LEU A 108 20.33 -28.69 -5.37
CA LEU A 108 21.76 -28.66 -5.10
C LEU A 108 22.18 -27.24 -4.73
N ARG A 109 22.87 -27.11 -3.60
CA ARG A 109 23.57 -25.86 -3.23
C ARG A 109 25.07 -26.14 -3.20
N LEU A 110 25.82 -25.37 -3.98
CA LEU A 110 27.28 -25.42 -4.06
C LEU A 110 27.87 -24.12 -3.54
N GLU A 111 28.86 -24.22 -2.66
CA GLU A 111 29.72 -23.10 -2.30
C GLU A 111 31.08 -23.28 -2.97
N ILE A 112 31.46 -22.34 -3.83
CA ILE A 112 32.65 -22.35 -4.67
C ILE A 112 33.53 -21.15 -4.28
N LEU A 113 34.80 -21.36 -3.99
CA LEU A 113 35.80 -20.31 -3.81
C LEU A 113 36.57 -20.09 -5.10
N SER A 114 36.73 -18.85 -5.52
CA SER A 114 37.61 -18.45 -6.61
C SER A 114 38.37 -17.19 -6.22
N ASN A 115 39.61 -17.07 -6.67
CA ASN A 115 40.45 -15.90 -6.40
C ASN A 115 40.70 -15.15 -7.72
N PHE A 116 40.24 -13.90 -7.78
CA PHE A 116 40.48 -13.02 -8.92
C PHE A 116 41.59 -12.04 -8.60
N ASN A 117 42.47 -11.79 -9.57
CA ASN A 117 43.44 -10.71 -9.41
C ASN A 117 42.72 -9.36 -9.54
N ARG A 118 42.92 -8.49 -8.55
CA ARG A 118 42.33 -7.14 -8.54
C ARG A 118 43.03 -6.26 -9.58
N SER A 119 42.28 -5.52 -10.40
CA SER A 119 42.90 -4.53 -11.29
C SER A 119 43.27 -3.26 -10.50
N THR A 120 44.07 -2.38 -11.11
CA THR A 120 44.83 -1.37 -10.38
C THR A 120 44.03 -0.14 -9.93
N PHE A 121 42.85 0.16 -10.49
CA PHE A 121 42.10 1.39 -10.11
C PHE A 121 40.56 1.29 -10.06
N LEU A 122 39.88 0.66 -11.02
CA LEU A 122 38.41 0.45 -11.03
C LEU A 122 38.07 -0.91 -11.67
N ASP A 123 37.30 -1.73 -10.97
CA ASP A 123 37.03 -3.12 -11.38
C ASP A 123 35.57 -3.30 -11.81
N THR A 124 35.35 -3.99 -12.92
CA THR A 124 34.05 -4.59 -13.27
C THR A 124 34.33 -5.85 -14.06
N PHE A 125 33.65 -6.92 -13.68
CA PHE A 125 33.88 -8.24 -14.26
C PHE A 125 32.60 -8.75 -14.91
N GLU A 126 32.64 -8.97 -16.22
CA GLU A 126 31.68 -9.88 -16.84
C GLU A 126 32.13 -11.31 -16.53
N THR A 127 31.34 -12.00 -15.72
CA THR A 127 31.72 -13.29 -15.12
C THR A 127 30.82 -14.39 -15.66
N THR A 128 31.41 -15.31 -16.41
CA THR A 128 30.76 -16.54 -16.85
C THR A 128 31.24 -17.71 -16.01
N VAL A 129 30.30 -18.44 -15.42
CA VAL A 129 30.53 -19.61 -14.57
C VAL A 129 30.18 -20.85 -15.36
N ASN A 130 31.18 -21.67 -15.62
CA ASN A 130 31.03 -22.98 -16.26
C ASN A 130 31.31 -24.06 -15.23
N LEU A 131 30.40 -25.03 -15.08
CA LEU A 131 30.70 -26.28 -14.38
C LEU A 131 30.84 -27.40 -15.39
N THR A 132 31.96 -28.09 -15.33
CA THR A 132 32.24 -29.28 -16.13
C THR A 132 32.51 -30.49 -15.23
N THR A 133 32.37 -31.69 -15.79
CA THR A 133 32.93 -32.91 -15.17
C THR A 133 34.45 -32.99 -15.40
N HIS A 134 35.15 -33.89 -14.71
CA HIS A 134 36.57 -34.18 -14.95
C HIS A 134 36.85 -34.66 -16.40
N ASP A 135 35.87 -35.27 -17.06
CA ASP A 135 35.92 -35.69 -18.47
C ASP A 135 35.64 -34.55 -19.46
N GLY A 136 35.40 -33.33 -18.96
CA GLY A 136 35.17 -32.12 -19.77
C GLY A 136 33.73 -31.94 -20.26
N THR A 137 32.77 -32.74 -19.80
CA THR A 137 31.36 -32.57 -20.20
C THR A 137 30.73 -31.36 -19.48
N PRO A 138 30.06 -30.44 -20.20
CA PRO A 138 29.53 -29.22 -19.60
C PRO A 138 28.18 -29.49 -18.92
N LEU A 139 28.07 -29.17 -17.64
CA LEU A 139 26.89 -29.41 -16.81
C LEU A 139 26.06 -28.15 -16.58
N LEU A 140 26.70 -26.99 -16.55
CA LEU A 140 26.07 -25.69 -16.33
C LEU A 140 26.91 -24.58 -16.97
N CYS A 141 26.25 -23.59 -17.57
CA CYS A 141 26.86 -22.33 -18.00
C CYS A 141 25.97 -21.16 -17.57
N SER A 142 26.54 -20.16 -16.89
CA SER A 142 25.78 -19.02 -16.36
C SER A 142 26.57 -17.72 -16.41
N ASN A 143 25.98 -16.62 -16.89
CA ASN A 143 26.64 -15.31 -16.98
C ASN A 143 26.06 -14.31 -15.97
N ALA A 144 26.92 -13.48 -15.39
CA ALA A 144 26.59 -12.38 -14.48
C ALA A 144 27.63 -11.24 -14.49
N ASN A 145 27.16 -10.02 -14.26
CA ASN A 145 28.03 -8.86 -14.01
C ASN A 145 28.29 -8.70 -12.52
N LEU A 146 29.57 -8.63 -12.15
CA LEU A 146 30.01 -8.34 -10.79
C LEU A 146 30.63 -6.95 -10.74
N THR A 147 30.07 -6.10 -9.90
CA THR A 147 30.57 -4.74 -9.65
C THR A 147 31.02 -4.63 -8.19
N PRO A 148 32.33 -4.72 -7.93
CA PRO A 148 32.88 -4.51 -6.61
C PRO A 148 32.61 -3.10 -6.08
N GLU A 149 32.64 -2.97 -4.76
CA GLU A 149 32.60 -1.69 -4.07
C GLU A 149 33.78 -0.83 -4.51
N VAL A 150 33.47 0.42 -4.84
CA VAL A 150 34.48 1.42 -5.19
C VAL A 150 35.38 1.67 -3.97
N ARG A 151 36.68 1.83 -4.17
CA ARG A 151 37.62 2.12 -3.07
C ARG A 151 37.20 3.39 -2.31
N LEU A 152 37.36 3.38 -0.99
CA LEU A 152 36.96 4.48 -0.09
C LEU A 152 37.44 5.86 -0.56
N TRP A 153 38.71 6.00 -0.97
CA TRP A 153 39.23 7.28 -1.47
C TRP A 153 38.52 7.77 -2.73
N THR A 154 38.20 6.86 -3.64
CA THR A 154 37.46 7.18 -4.86
C THR A 154 36.01 7.54 -4.52
N GLN A 155 35.36 6.84 -3.58
CA GLN A 155 34.03 7.21 -3.09
C GLN A 155 34.02 8.62 -2.47
N LEU A 156 34.99 8.90 -1.59
CA LEU A 156 35.13 10.19 -0.92
C LEU A 156 35.34 11.30 -1.93
N VAL A 157 36.22 11.13 -2.92
CA VAL A 157 36.45 12.12 -3.97
C VAL A 157 35.19 12.31 -4.83
N SER A 158 34.56 11.23 -5.29
CA SER A 158 33.36 11.30 -6.13
C SER A 158 32.18 11.97 -5.44
N PHE A 159 32.02 11.80 -4.13
CA PHE A 159 30.96 12.45 -3.35
C PHE A 159 31.33 13.88 -2.95
N TRP A 160 32.49 14.07 -2.30
CA TRP A 160 32.84 15.36 -1.67
C TRP A 160 33.38 16.39 -2.65
N LEU A 161 34.03 16.01 -3.75
CA LEU A 161 34.54 17.00 -4.70
C LEU A 161 33.41 17.85 -5.31
N PRO A 162 32.32 17.28 -5.87
CA PRO A 162 31.19 18.08 -6.34
C PRO A 162 30.53 18.92 -5.24
N VAL A 163 30.36 18.35 -4.04
CA VAL A 163 29.76 19.05 -2.89
C VAL A 163 30.59 20.26 -2.49
N LEU A 164 31.88 20.06 -2.25
CA LEU A 164 32.79 21.11 -1.79
C LEU A 164 32.91 22.24 -2.82
N VAL A 165 33.10 21.89 -4.10
CA VAL A 165 33.20 22.90 -5.16
C VAL A 165 31.90 23.71 -5.26
N PHE A 166 30.73 23.06 -5.13
CA PHE A 166 29.43 23.74 -5.16
C PHE A 166 29.20 24.60 -3.91
N SER A 167 29.55 24.10 -2.71
CA SER A 167 29.46 24.87 -1.47
C SER A 167 30.32 26.12 -1.51
N VAL A 168 31.56 26.01 -2.02
CA VAL A 168 32.44 27.17 -2.19
C VAL A 168 31.87 28.12 -3.24
N ALA A 169 31.35 27.63 -4.37
CA ALA A 169 30.69 28.46 -5.38
C ALA A 169 29.50 29.24 -4.79
N ALA A 170 28.65 28.57 -4.00
CA ALA A 170 27.48 29.16 -3.37
C ALA A 170 27.87 30.19 -2.28
N LEU A 171 28.92 29.91 -1.50
CA LEU A 171 29.47 30.86 -0.53
C LEU A 171 30.03 32.12 -1.23
N VAL A 172 30.79 31.95 -2.31
CA VAL A 172 31.33 33.08 -3.11
C VAL A 172 30.20 33.87 -3.78
N ALA A 173 29.17 33.21 -4.28
CA ALA A 173 27.99 33.85 -4.86
C ALA A 173 27.14 34.61 -3.82
N SER A 174 27.17 34.17 -2.56
CA SER A 174 26.47 34.80 -1.44
C SER A 174 27.30 35.85 -0.71
N TRP A 175 28.58 36.00 -1.06
CA TRP A 175 29.48 36.92 -0.38
C TRP A 175 29.14 38.38 -0.70
N PRO A 176 28.96 39.26 0.30
CA PRO A 176 28.70 40.67 0.05
C PRO A 176 29.91 41.31 -0.65
N SER A 177 29.73 41.78 -1.89
CA SER A 177 30.68 42.70 -2.54
C SER A 177 30.91 43.91 -1.62
N GLN A 178 32.16 44.20 -1.27
CA GLN A 178 32.51 45.28 -0.33
C GLN A 178 32.61 46.66 -1.01
N GLN A 179 32.21 46.78 -2.28
CA GLN A 179 32.17 48.05 -3.01
C GLN A 179 30.71 48.39 -3.36
N ASP A 180 29.94 48.79 -2.35
CA ASP A 180 28.77 49.64 -2.57
C ASP A 180 29.25 51.09 -2.34
N GLU A 181 30.05 51.62 -3.25
CA GLU A 181 30.16 53.08 -3.39
C GLU A 181 28.93 53.61 -4.13
N PRO A 182 28.53 54.88 -3.90
CA PRO A 182 27.29 55.42 -4.45
C PRO A 182 27.28 55.29 -5.97
N HIS A 183 26.16 54.79 -6.49
CA HIS A 183 25.79 54.84 -7.90
C HIS A 183 26.19 56.19 -8.49
N ASP A 184 27.15 56.21 -9.42
CA ASP A 184 27.13 57.09 -10.62
C ASP A 184 28.40 57.03 -11.49
N ILE A 185 29.45 56.25 -11.17
CA ILE A 185 30.70 56.30 -11.99
C ILE A 185 31.08 54.98 -12.70
N PHE A 186 30.64 53.80 -12.24
CA PHE A 186 30.92 52.53 -12.94
C PHE A 186 29.71 51.58 -12.99
N PRO A 187 29.13 51.27 -14.16
CA PRO A 187 28.00 50.33 -14.30
C PRO A 187 28.36 48.85 -14.04
N ASP A 188 29.62 48.53 -13.72
CA ASP A 188 30.21 47.19 -13.77
C ASP A 188 30.01 46.34 -12.48
N ALA A 189 29.49 46.93 -11.39
CA ALA A 189 29.41 46.27 -10.07
C ALA A 189 28.17 45.37 -9.89
N GLN A 190 27.02 45.74 -10.48
CA GLN A 190 25.78 44.94 -10.46
C GLN A 190 25.95 43.64 -11.28
N ASP A 191 26.64 43.73 -12.42
CA ASP A 191 26.88 42.62 -13.35
C ASP A 191 27.73 41.51 -12.72
N ARG A 192 28.76 41.86 -11.93
CA ARG A 192 29.67 40.90 -11.30
C ARG A 192 29.00 39.96 -10.29
N ASN A 193 28.04 40.44 -9.51
CA ASN A 193 27.31 39.59 -8.55
C ASN A 193 26.35 38.61 -9.25
N ASN A 194 25.68 39.06 -10.32
CA ASN A 194 24.80 38.22 -11.13
C ASN A 194 25.57 37.08 -11.80
N HIS A 195 26.78 37.36 -12.33
CA HIS A 195 27.64 36.34 -12.93
C HIS A 195 28.06 35.22 -11.96
N ARG A 196 28.30 35.54 -10.68
CA ARG A 196 28.68 34.54 -9.66
C ARG A 196 27.52 33.59 -9.33
N MET A 197 26.30 34.13 -9.20
CA MET A 197 25.09 33.33 -8.95
C MET A 197 24.78 32.41 -10.14
N THR A 198 24.91 32.91 -11.37
CA THR A 198 24.76 32.11 -12.58
C THR A 198 25.74 30.94 -12.62
N ARG A 199 27.02 31.20 -12.32
CA ARG A 199 28.05 30.15 -12.30
C ARG A 199 27.71 29.02 -11.32
N ALA A 200 27.22 29.35 -10.12
CA ALA A 200 26.81 28.35 -9.13
C ALA A 200 25.61 27.52 -9.60
N ALA A 201 24.62 28.13 -10.27
CA ALA A 201 23.47 27.42 -10.83
C ALA A 201 23.85 26.52 -12.01
N GLU A 202 24.71 26.99 -12.92
CA GLU A 202 25.23 26.19 -14.03
C GLU A 202 26.05 25.00 -13.54
N MET A 203 26.81 25.18 -12.46
CA MET A 203 27.53 24.10 -11.80
C MET A 203 26.58 23.03 -11.27
N LEU A 204 25.54 23.42 -10.51
CA LEU A 204 24.55 22.47 -10.01
C LEU A 204 23.86 21.73 -11.16
N SER A 205 23.49 22.45 -12.22
CA SER A 205 22.89 21.85 -13.42
C SER A 205 23.83 20.85 -14.09
N TYR A 206 25.15 21.11 -14.10
CA TYR A 206 26.13 20.15 -14.61
C TYR A 206 26.26 18.92 -13.70
N ILE A 207 26.26 19.08 -12.37
CA ILE A 207 26.26 17.94 -11.43
C ILE A 207 25.00 17.07 -11.62
N GLN A 208 23.84 17.70 -11.79
CA GLN A 208 22.59 16.98 -12.09
C GLN A 208 22.69 16.21 -13.41
N PHE A 209 23.34 16.79 -14.42
CA PHE A 209 23.60 16.11 -15.68
C PHE A 209 24.50 14.87 -15.50
N ILE A 210 25.53 14.94 -14.63
CA ILE A 210 26.35 13.76 -14.29
C ILE A 210 25.45 12.64 -13.79
N TYR A 211 24.59 12.91 -12.81
CA TYR A 211 23.65 11.91 -12.29
C TYR A 211 22.74 11.32 -13.38
N PHE A 212 22.06 12.19 -14.15
CA PHE A 212 21.08 11.76 -15.14
C PHE A 212 21.69 11.08 -16.37
N SER A 213 22.95 11.36 -16.72
CA SER A 213 23.65 10.61 -17.76
C SER A 213 23.83 9.15 -17.33
N GLY A 214 24.26 8.89 -16.09
CA GLY A 214 24.35 7.53 -15.53
C GLY A 214 23.00 6.80 -15.36
N ALA A 215 21.89 7.54 -15.43
CA ALA A 215 20.53 7.04 -15.25
C ALA A 215 19.83 6.65 -16.56
N LEU A 216 20.53 6.74 -17.69
CA LEU A 216 20.04 6.23 -18.98
C LEU A 216 20.12 4.69 -19.00
N SER A 217 19.23 4.07 -19.77
CA SER A 217 19.17 2.61 -19.93
C SER A 217 20.25 2.07 -20.89
N LEU A 218 21.52 2.44 -20.68
CA LEU A 218 22.67 2.01 -21.47
C LEU A 218 23.47 0.89 -20.76
N ARG A 219 24.27 0.13 -21.52
CA ARG A 219 25.11 -0.94 -20.97
C ARG A 219 26.46 -0.38 -20.51
N TYR A 220 26.43 0.39 -19.43
CA TYR A 220 27.63 0.99 -18.83
C TYR A 220 28.60 -0.05 -18.28
N PRO A 221 29.91 0.27 -18.21
CA PRO A 221 30.80 -0.49 -17.34
C PRO A 221 30.34 -0.32 -15.88
N GLY A 222 30.44 -1.40 -15.11
CA GLY A 222 29.83 -1.52 -13.78
C GLY A 222 30.29 -0.47 -12.78
N PHE A 223 31.53 0.01 -12.86
CA PHE A 223 32.08 1.05 -11.98
C PHE A 223 31.47 2.44 -12.22
N LEU A 224 30.93 2.72 -13.40
CA LEU A 224 30.55 4.08 -13.80
C LEU A 224 29.30 4.57 -13.06
N GLN A 225 28.25 3.75 -13.00
CA GLN A 225 26.98 4.11 -12.33
C GLN A 225 27.14 4.33 -10.81
N PRO A 226 27.90 3.50 -10.06
CA PRO A 226 28.25 3.79 -8.67
C PRO A 226 28.92 5.15 -8.45
N LEU A 227 29.94 5.47 -9.25
CA LEU A 227 30.71 6.71 -9.11
C LEU A 227 29.86 7.94 -9.40
N ILE A 228 29.07 7.88 -10.47
CA ILE A 228 28.16 8.95 -10.86
C ILE A 228 26.98 9.07 -9.87
N GLY A 229 26.52 7.95 -9.31
CA GLY A 229 25.43 7.88 -8.34
C GLY A 229 25.68 8.67 -7.04
N PHE A 230 26.94 8.89 -6.67
CA PHE A 230 27.31 9.76 -5.54
C PHE A 230 26.90 11.23 -5.73
N SER A 231 26.52 11.64 -6.94
CA SER A 231 25.96 12.97 -7.21
C SER A 231 24.43 13.08 -7.02
N SER A 232 23.77 12.03 -6.52
CA SER A 232 22.31 11.97 -6.26
C SER A 232 21.78 13.08 -5.34
N TRP A 233 22.58 13.59 -4.40
CA TRP A 233 22.19 14.70 -3.53
C TRP A 233 21.75 15.96 -4.31
N SER A 234 22.29 16.15 -5.52
CA SER A 234 21.97 17.29 -6.39
C SER A 234 20.56 17.23 -6.99
N THR A 235 19.88 16.08 -6.89
CA THR A 235 18.56 15.82 -7.49
C THR A 235 17.43 15.71 -6.46
N LEU A 236 17.70 16.01 -5.18
CA LEU A 236 16.78 15.80 -4.04
C LEU A 236 16.42 14.32 -3.79
N MET A 237 17.22 13.40 -4.34
CA MET A 237 17.13 11.97 -4.09
C MET A 237 18.22 11.57 -3.10
N LEU A 238 17.84 11.30 -1.86
CA LEU A 238 18.75 10.82 -0.83
C LEU A 238 18.42 9.38 -0.44
N PRO A 239 19.43 8.53 -0.17
CA PRO A 239 19.22 7.17 0.31
C PRO A 239 18.47 7.11 1.65
N ALA A 240 18.81 8.04 2.55
CA ALA A 240 18.10 8.28 3.80
C ALA A 240 17.71 9.77 3.83
N GLY A 241 16.42 10.04 4.04
CA GLY A 241 15.90 11.40 4.12
C GLY A 241 15.31 11.71 5.49
N PRO A 242 14.90 12.96 5.75
CA PRO A 242 14.51 13.41 7.08
C PRO A 242 13.22 12.77 7.63
N VAL A 243 12.38 12.19 6.77
CA VAL A 243 11.10 11.56 7.15
C VAL A 243 11.24 10.05 7.27
N THR A 244 12.00 9.43 6.37
CA THR A 244 12.23 7.98 6.34
C THR A 244 13.72 7.67 6.29
N ASN A 245 14.20 7.04 7.36
CA ASN A 245 15.62 6.69 7.56
C ASN A 245 15.97 5.28 7.05
N TYR A 246 15.06 4.61 6.37
CA TYR A 246 15.26 3.24 5.87
C TYR A 246 15.10 3.20 4.36
N SER A 247 16.07 2.58 3.68
CA SER A 247 15.98 2.27 2.26
C SER A 247 15.55 0.81 2.05
N PRO A 248 14.56 0.54 1.20
CA PRO A 248 14.19 -0.81 0.74
C PRO A 248 15.23 -1.40 -0.22
N TYR A 249 16.21 -0.62 -0.68
CA TYR A 249 17.33 -1.11 -1.48
C TYR A 249 18.58 -1.18 -0.60
N ALA A 250 19.36 -2.25 -0.76
CA ALA A 250 20.57 -2.47 0.03
C ALA A 250 21.73 -1.56 -0.39
N GLY A 251 21.78 -1.11 -1.65
CA GLY A 251 22.91 -0.34 -2.18
C GLY A 251 24.17 -1.21 -2.24
N VAL A 252 25.18 -0.90 -1.43
CA VAL A 252 26.40 -1.73 -1.27
C VAL A 252 26.19 -2.75 -0.16
N LYS A 253 26.52 -4.02 -0.44
CA LYS A 253 26.38 -5.14 0.50
C LYS A 253 27.46 -6.20 0.20
N ASP A 254 28.05 -6.80 1.25
CA ASP A 254 29.45 -7.29 1.23
C ASP A 254 30.39 -6.86 0.09
N GLY A 255 30.65 -5.55 0.02
CA GLY A 255 31.66 -5.03 -0.90
C GLY A 255 31.28 -5.20 -2.37
N ILE A 256 29.99 -5.39 -2.68
CA ILE A 256 29.43 -5.50 -4.03
C ILE A 256 28.15 -4.65 -4.10
N TYR A 257 27.89 -3.97 -5.21
CA TYR A 257 26.63 -3.25 -5.41
C TYR A 257 25.49 -4.23 -5.73
N GLU A 258 24.44 -4.22 -4.91
CA GLU A 258 23.25 -5.06 -5.07
C GLU A 258 22.23 -4.38 -5.99
N THR A 259 21.89 -5.06 -7.08
CA THR A 259 20.80 -4.64 -7.97
C THR A 259 19.73 -5.72 -7.99
N ASN A 260 18.50 -5.34 -7.65
CA ASN A 260 17.33 -6.20 -7.71
C ASN A 260 16.83 -6.22 -9.16
N GLY A 261 17.39 -7.10 -9.98
CA GLY A 261 16.99 -7.21 -11.38
C GLY A 261 17.43 -8.51 -12.02
N THR A 262 16.52 -9.10 -12.80
CA THR A 262 16.68 -10.20 -13.77
C THR A 262 17.62 -9.78 -14.90
N LEU A 263 18.86 -9.47 -14.49
CA LEU A 263 20.05 -8.97 -15.18
C LEU A 263 19.99 -7.67 -16.01
N THR A 264 19.05 -7.36 -16.90
CA THR A 264 19.14 -6.09 -17.71
C THR A 264 17.82 -5.57 -18.31
N GLY A 265 16.67 -5.85 -17.69
CA GLY A 265 15.36 -5.42 -18.22
C GLY A 265 14.74 -4.19 -17.55
N GLU A 266 15.21 -3.82 -16.36
CA GLU A 266 14.71 -2.64 -15.66
C GLU A 266 15.36 -1.38 -16.24
N PRO A 267 14.65 -0.25 -16.30
CA PRO A 267 15.24 0.96 -16.86
C PRO A 267 16.43 1.47 -16.04
N GLY A 268 17.40 2.10 -16.70
CA GLY A 268 18.64 2.61 -16.11
C GLY A 268 18.41 3.55 -14.92
N PHE A 269 17.30 4.28 -14.93
CA PHE A 269 16.91 5.12 -13.79
C PHE A 269 16.65 4.29 -12.52
N VAL A 270 16.00 3.12 -12.63
CA VAL A 270 15.80 2.19 -11.50
C VAL A 270 17.12 1.64 -11.02
N ILE A 271 17.96 1.18 -11.95
CA ILE A 271 19.25 0.57 -11.63
C ILE A 271 20.10 1.56 -10.82
N LEU A 272 20.19 2.81 -11.28
CA LEU A 272 20.93 3.84 -10.56
C LEU A 272 20.36 4.13 -9.16
N THR A 273 19.04 4.09 -9.00
CA THR A 273 18.42 4.26 -7.67
C THR A 273 18.61 3.07 -6.73
N GLN A 274 18.78 1.86 -7.26
CA GLN A 274 19.14 0.68 -6.46
C GLN A 274 20.59 0.79 -5.98
N ILE A 275 21.51 1.16 -6.88
CA ILE A 275 22.92 1.38 -6.58
C ILE A 275 23.10 2.48 -5.53
N THR A 276 22.35 3.58 -5.66
CA THR A 276 22.40 4.70 -4.70
C THR A 276 21.57 4.49 -3.45
N GLY A 277 20.79 3.41 -3.36
CA GLY A 277 19.90 3.15 -2.22
C GLY A 277 18.75 4.15 -2.08
N SER A 278 18.31 4.83 -3.14
CA SER A 278 17.30 5.90 -3.11
C SER A 278 16.02 5.53 -3.90
N PRO A 279 15.14 4.66 -3.37
CA PRO A 279 14.03 4.12 -4.15
C PRO A 279 13.01 5.18 -4.60
N ILE A 280 12.39 4.90 -5.74
CA ILE A 280 11.38 5.78 -6.35
C ILE A 280 9.97 5.40 -5.83
N MET A 281 9.75 5.52 -4.52
CA MET A 281 8.51 5.11 -3.84
C MET A 281 7.78 6.29 -3.17
N ILE A 282 6.49 6.13 -2.85
CA ILE A 282 5.67 7.18 -2.20
C ILE A 282 6.27 7.68 -0.87
N LYS A 283 6.86 6.77 -0.09
CA LYS A 283 7.53 7.10 1.17
C LYS A 283 8.74 8.01 0.95
N ASN A 284 9.41 7.89 -0.19
CA ASN A 284 10.54 8.72 -0.57
C ASN A 284 10.11 10.04 -1.21
N TRP A 285 8.93 10.09 -1.85
CA TRP A 285 8.33 11.37 -2.24
C TRP A 285 8.13 12.30 -1.05
N PHE A 286 7.78 11.77 0.14
CA PHE A 286 7.74 12.59 1.35
C PHE A 286 9.12 13.16 1.73
N ASN A 287 10.19 12.36 1.65
CA ASN A 287 11.55 12.88 1.86
C ASN A 287 11.85 14.04 0.90
N THR A 288 11.52 13.88 -0.37
CA THR A 288 11.81 14.88 -1.39
C THR A 288 10.96 16.13 -1.28
N ILE A 289 9.68 16.00 -0.96
CA ILE A 289 8.81 17.15 -0.69
C ILE A 289 9.33 17.91 0.54
N VAL A 290 9.69 17.21 1.62
CA VAL A 290 10.23 17.84 2.83
C VAL A 290 11.58 18.51 2.53
N LEU A 291 12.48 17.87 1.79
CA LEU A 291 13.74 18.47 1.35
C LEU A 291 13.50 19.72 0.47
N ALA A 292 12.55 19.66 -0.46
CA ALA A 292 12.17 20.80 -1.28
C ALA A 292 11.65 21.97 -0.43
N LEU A 293 10.80 21.70 0.57
CA LEU A 293 10.30 22.70 1.51
C LEU A 293 11.40 23.30 2.37
N ILE A 294 12.34 22.47 2.85
CA ILE A 294 13.52 22.92 3.60
C ILE A 294 14.37 23.85 2.73
N VAL A 295 14.64 23.49 1.48
CA VAL A 295 15.38 24.32 0.52
C VAL A 295 14.65 25.64 0.24
N LEU A 296 13.34 25.60 0.01
CA LEU A 296 12.50 26.80 -0.17
C LEU A 296 12.57 27.73 1.05
N PHE A 297 12.52 27.16 2.26
CA PHE A 297 12.64 27.91 3.51
C PHE A 297 14.01 28.57 3.64
N PHE A 298 15.10 27.83 3.39
CA PHE A 298 16.45 28.39 3.44
C PHE A 298 16.67 29.49 2.40
N PHE A 299 16.12 29.35 1.19
CA PHE A 299 16.15 30.43 0.21
C PHE A 299 15.36 31.66 0.66
N PHE A 300 14.20 31.46 1.29
CA PHE A 300 13.42 32.56 1.85
C PHE A 300 14.20 33.29 2.96
N VAL A 301 14.79 32.56 3.90
CA VAL A 301 15.61 33.12 4.98
C VAL A 301 16.84 33.84 4.41
N ALA A 302 17.55 33.24 3.45
CA ALA A 302 18.74 33.84 2.85
C ALA A 302 18.41 35.17 2.14
N ILE A 303 17.32 35.22 1.37
CA ILE A 303 16.85 36.46 0.72
C ILE A 303 16.42 37.48 1.76
N HIS A 304 15.69 37.06 2.81
CA HIS A 304 15.24 37.93 3.88
C HIS A 304 16.42 38.56 4.66
N VAL A 305 17.41 37.75 5.06
CA VAL A 305 18.62 38.21 5.74
C VAL A 305 19.43 39.14 4.85
N ARG A 306 19.55 38.84 3.55
CA ARG A 306 20.25 39.71 2.59
C ARG A 306 19.60 41.09 2.50
N GLU A 307 18.29 41.16 2.46
CA GLU A 307 17.56 42.44 2.46
C GLU A 307 17.71 43.18 3.79
N MET A 308 17.61 42.48 4.92
CA MET A 308 17.83 43.07 6.25
C MET A 308 19.24 43.66 6.41
N LEU A 309 20.26 42.93 5.96
CA LEU A 309 21.65 43.40 5.96
C LEU A 309 21.86 44.59 5.01
N ARG A 310 21.11 44.65 3.89
CA ARG A 310 21.12 45.79 2.97
C ARG A 310 20.49 47.03 3.62
N GLU A 311 19.39 46.86 4.34
CA GLU A 311 18.74 47.94 5.10
C GLU A 311 19.66 48.48 6.22
N GLN A 312 20.37 47.60 6.93
CA GLN A 312 21.36 48.02 7.94
C GLN A 312 22.57 48.75 7.35
N ARG A 313 22.96 48.47 6.09
CA ARG A 313 24.11 49.12 5.43
C ARG A 313 23.81 50.48 4.81
N SER A 314 22.55 50.87 4.64
CA SER A 314 22.18 52.18 4.06
C SER A 314 21.19 52.95 4.95
N PRO A 315 21.62 53.51 6.10
CA PRO A 315 20.73 54.28 6.97
C PRO A 315 20.42 55.69 6.46
N ASN A 316 21.18 56.23 5.50
CA ASN A 316 21.21 57.67 5.18
C ASN A 316 20.83 58.06 3.73
N SER A 317 20.10 57.22 3.01
CA SER A 317 19.48 57.66 1.74
C SER A 317 18.18 58.42 2.01
N THR A 318 18.27 59.70 2.36
CA THR A 318 17.14 60.63 2.34
C THR A 318 16.82 61.04 0.89
N ASN A 319 16.43 60.08 0.05
CA ASN A 319 15.84 60.37 -1.25
C ASN A 319 14.46 59.73 -1.33
N THR A 320 13.44 60.58 -1.22
CA THR A 320 12.01 60.31 -1.06
C THR A 320 11.33 59.73 -2.31
N ASN A 321 11.94 58.79 -3.03
CA ASN A 321 11.29 58.08 -4.15
C ASN A 321 11.70 56.60 -4.31
N GLN A 322 12.45 56.01 -3.38
CA GLN A 322 12.69 54.56 -3.39
C GLN A 322 11.74 53.85 -2.42
N LYS A 323 10.85 53.03 -2.97
CA LYS A 323 9.90 52.17 -2.23
C LYS A 323 10.67 51.36 -1.18
N PRO A 324 10.37 51.50 0.13
CA PRO A 324 10.98 50.68 1.16
C PRO A 324 10.23 49.34 1.29
N VAL A 325 11.00 48.30 1.55
CA VAL A 325 10.62 46.91 1.89
C VAL A 325 9.85 46.15 0.81
N SER A 326 10.53 45.19 0.17
CA SER A 326 9.90 44.24 -0.73
C SER A 326 8.79 43.49 0.02
N GLY A 327 7.56 43.55 -0.49
CA GLY A 327 6.44 42.87 0.14
C GLY A 327 6.68 41.35 0.21
N MET A 328 5.99 40.64 1.10
CA MET A 328 6.06 39.16 1.19
C MET A 328 5.87 38.47 -0.18
N LYS A 329 5.09 39.09 -1.07
CA LYS A 329 4.83 38.65 -2.45
C LYS A 329 6.08 38.70 -3.34
N GLU A 330 6.93 39.72 -3.21
CA GLU A 330 8.16 39.88 -3.99
C GLU A 330 9.24 38.90 -3.54
N ARG A 331 9.39 38.72 -2.21
CA ARG A 331 10.27 37.70 -1.63
C ARG A 331 9.90 36.29 -2.08
N SER A 332 8.61 35.95 -1.97
CA SER A 332 8.09 34.64 -2.39
C SER A 332 8.28 34.40 -3.89
N TRP A 333 8.11 35.44 -4.71
CA TRP A 333 8.39 35.37 -6.15
C TRP A 333 9.87 35.09 -6.44
N ALA A 334 10.80 35.77 -5.75
CA ALA A 334 12.23 35.54 -5.92
C ALA A 334 12.66 34.12 -5.52
N VAL A 335 12.11 33.59 -4.41
CA VAL A 335 12.33 32.21 -3.94
C VAL A 335 11.84 31.20 -4.96
N SER A 336 10.60 31.34 -5.45
CA SER A 336 10.04 30.41 -6.43
C SER A 336 10.84 30.39 -7.73
N ARG A 337 11.30 31.56 -8.21
CA ARG A 337 12.16 31.65 -9.40
C ARG A 337 13.50 30.95 -9.22
N LEU A 338 14.16 31.14 -8.08
CA LEU A 338 15.43 30.48 -7.76
C LEU A 338 15.24 28.96 -7.66
N PHE A 339 14.19 28.50 -7.00
CA PHE A 339 13.87 27.09 -6.87
C PHE A 339 13.62 26.41 -8.22
N LEU A 340 12.79 27.03 -9.08
CA LEU A 340 12.55 26.52 -10.45
C LEU A 340 13.83 26.47 -11.27
N SER A 341 14.72 27.47 -11.13
CA SER A 341 16.00 27.48 -11.84
C SER A 341 16.92 26.33 -11.43
N LEU A 342 16.81 25.80 -10.21
CA LEU A 342 17.71 24.77 -9.70
C LEU A 342 17.13 23.36 -9.77
N PHE A 343 15.81 23.19 -9.62
CA PHE A 343 15.19 21.87 -9.43
C PHE A 343 14.10 21.50 -10.45
N LEU A 344 13.87 22.32 -11.49
CA LEU A 344 12.92 21.98 -12.57
C LEU A 344 13.27 20.66 -13.26
N LEU A 345 14.53 20.46 -13.62
CA LEU A 345 14.99 19.24 -14.30
C LEU A 345 14.80 17.99 -13.41
N PRO A 346 15.35 17.92 -12.18
CA PRO A 346 15.15 16.76 -11.31
C PRO A 346 13.69 16.42 -11.03
N LEU A 347 12.87 17.41 -10.67
CA LEU A 347 11.48 17.17 -10.28
C LEU A 347 10.62 16.76 -11.48
N SER A 348 10.87 17.31 -12.67
CA SER A 348 10.17 16.89 -13.89
C SER A 348 10.62 15.49 -14.35
N THR A 349 11.91 15.16 -14.27
CA THR A 349 12.42 13.80 -14.56
C THR A 349 11.80 12.76 -13.64
N TRP A 350 11.78 13.01 -12.33
CA TRP A 350 11.19 12.06 -11.39
C TRP A 350 9.68 11.92 -11.61
N SER A 351 8.97 13.04 -11.73
CA SER A 351 7.52 13.03 -11.93
C SER A 351 7.14 12.27 -13.20
N THR A 352 7.85 12.49 -14.31
CA THR A 352 7.57 11.84 -15.59
C THR A 352 8.02 10.38 -15.64
N TYR A 353 9.08 10.02 -14.92
CA TYR A 353 9.47 8.63 -14.73
C TYR A 353 8.39 7.81 -14.01
N GLN A 354 7.82 8.37 -12.94
CA GLN A 354 6.67 7.76 -12.24
C GLN A 354 5.47 7.59 -13.15
N LEU A 355 5.21 8.56 -14.03
CA LEU A 355 4.11 8.49 -15.00
C LEU A 355 4.36 7.50 -16.14
N SER A 356 5.62 7.21 -16.50
CA SER A 356 5.94 6.31 -17.62
C SER A 356 6.06 4.84 -17.21
N THR A 357 6.38 4.57 -15.94
CA THR A 357 6.52 3.21 -15.47
C THR A 357 5.17 2.48 -15.49
N ARG A 358 5.09 1.29 -16.11
CA ARG A 358 3.86 0.45 -16.19
C ARG A 358 3.25 0.06 -14.83
N ARG A 359 3.88 0.45 -13.71
CA ARG A 359 3.46 0.30 -12.32
C ARG A 359 2.74 1.58 -11.86
N MET A 360 1.67 1.98 -12.57
CA MET A 360 0.87 3.16 -12.28
C MET A 360 0.09 2.99 -10.96
N LEU A 361 0.69 3.36 -9.82
CA LEU A 361 -0.09 3.63 -8.62
C LEU A 361 -0.76 4.99 -8.75
N ILE A 362 -2.10 5.03 -8.72
CA ILE A 362 -2.89 6.27 -8.80
C ILE A 362 -2.38 7.33 -7.80
N GLN A 363 -1.95 6.92 -6.61
CA GLN A 363 -1.39 7.82 -5.59
C GLN A 363 -0.01 8.40 -5.97
N ASN A 364 0.89 7.61 -6.57
CA ASN A 364 2.19 8.10 -7.05
C ASN A 364 2.02 9.02 -8.25
N SER A 365 1.09 8.67 -9.15
CA SER A 365 0.74 9.50 -10.31
C SER A 365 0.08 10.81 -9.86
N ALA A 366 -0.76 10.81 -8.82
CA ALA A 366 -1.36 12.02 -8.29
C ALA A 366 -0.31 12.98 -7.69
N VAL A 367 0.67 12.47 -6.93
CA VAL A 367 1.77 13.29 -6.41
C VAL A 367 2.65 13.80 -7.55
N ALA A 368 2.99 12.95 -8.53
CA ALA A 368 3.76 13.37 -9.70
C ALA A 368 3.04 14.45 -10.54
N ILE A 369 1.73 14.28 -10.78
CA ILE A 369 0.90 15.27 -11.47
C ILE A 369 0.82 16.56 -10.65
N LEU A 370 0.62 16.47 -9.33
CA LEU A 370 0.60 17.63 -8.44
C LEU A 370 1.93 18.39 -8.51
N VAL A 371 3.07 17.70 -8.45
CA VAL A 371 4.39 18.33 -8.59
C VAL A 371 4.53 19.01 -9.95
N LEU A 372 4.13 18.37 -11.05
CA LEU A 372 4.16 18.99 -12.39
C LEU A 372 3.25 20.22 -12.49
N VAL A 373 2.03 20.16 -11.93
CA VAL A 373 1.09 21.29 -11.87
C VAL A 373 1.67 22.43 -11.02
N LEU A 374 2.31 22.11 -9.90
CA LEU A 374 2.99 23.10 -9.05
C LEU A 374 4.17 23.76 -9.77
N LEU A 375 4.95 23.00 -10.53
CA LEU A 375 6.05 23.56 -11.35
C LEU A 375 5.52 24.48 -12.46
N LEU A 376 4.47 24.06 -13.17
CA LEU A 376 3.84 24.85 -14.24
C LEU A 376 3.13 26.10 -13.71
N SER A 377 2.42 25.98 -12.58
CA SER A 377 1.76 27.12 -11.94
C SER A 377 2.76 28.10 -11.33
N SER A 378 3.85 27.60 -10.73
CA SER A 378 4.95 28.45 -10.27
C SER A 378 5.61 29.17 -11.44
N PHE A 379 5.83 28.49 -12.57
CA PHE A 379 6.33 29.12 -13.79
C PHE A 379 5.37 30.20 -14.29
N TRP A 380 4.07 29.86 -14.44
CA TRP A 380 3.04 30.80 -14.87
C TRP A 380 2.98 32.03 -13.96
N TRP A 381 3.04 31.82 -12.65
CA TRP A 381 3.11 32.88 -11.66
C TRP A 381 4.34 33.76 -11.85
N THR A 382 5.53 33.16 -12.05
CA THR A 382 6.76 33.92 -12.33
C THR A 382 6.70 34.68 -13.65
N TRP A 383 6.04 34.11 -14.66
CA TRP A 383 5.87 34.69 -16.00
C TRP A 383 4.94 35.92 -15.97
N VAL A 384 3.79 35.81 -15.30
CA VAL A 384 2.79 36.88 -15.20
C VAL A 384 3.28 38.05 -14.36
N GLN A 385 4.02 37.78 -13.27
CA GLN A 385 4.47 38.82 -12.34
C GLN A 385 5.64 39.67 -12.84
N ALA A 386 6.31 39.24 -13.90
CA ALA A 386 7.51 39.91 -14.34
C ALA A 386 7.16 41.09 -15.27
N ASN A 387 7.00 42.25 -14.63
CA ASN A 387 6.66 43.52 -15.27
C ASN A 387 7.79 44.10 -16.15
N SER A 388 9.05 43.70 -15.94
CA SER A 388 10.19 44.11 -16.75
C SER A 388 10.90 42.92 -17.38
N SER A 389 11.34 43.08 -18.62
CA SER A 389 11.99 42.05 -19.43
C SER A 389 13.44 41.77 -18.98
N ALA A 390 14.00 42.66 -18.16
CA ALA A 390 15.25 42.42 -17.45
C ALA A 390 15.08 41.36 -16.34
N ASP A 391 13.90 41.24 -15.74
CA ASP A 391 13.63 40.31 -14.63
C ASP A 391 13.25 38.88 -15.08
N ILE A 392 12.69 38.74 -16.31
CA ILE A 392 12.34 37.44 -16.93
C ILE A 392 13.54 36.72 -17.51
N GLY A 393 14.52 37.47 -18.06
CA GLY A 393 15.74 36.91 -18.64
C GLY A 393 16.64 36.18 -17.65
N LEU A 394 16.32 36.24 -16.36
CA LEU A 394 17.12 35.74 -15.25
C LEU A 394 16.52 34.46 -14.63
N PHE A 395 16.14 33.47 -15.44
CA PHE A 395 16.33 32.10 -14.97
C PHE A 395 17.83 31.96 -14.72
N VAL A 396 18.22 31.66 -13.49
CA VAL A 396 19.62 31.82 -13.02
C VAL A 396 20.63 31.00 -13.85
N ILE A 397 20.15 30.08 -14.69
CA ILE A 397 20.93 29.13 -15.50
C ILE A 397 21.65 29.78 -16.70
N GLN A 398 21.27 30.98 -17.17
CA GLN A 398 22.00 31.64 -18.26
C GLN A 398 22.31 33.09 -17.91
N GLY A 399 23.59 33.44 -17.93
CA GLY A 399 24.06 34.81 -17.71
C GLY A 399 23.53 35.73 -18.80
N GLU A 400 23.58 37.05 -18.56
CA GLU A 400 23.03 38.06 -19.46
C GLU A 400 23.60 37.94 -20.89
N THR A 401 22.90 37.20 -21.75
CA THR A 401 23.26 37.10 -23.16
C THR A 401 22.85 38.39 -23.84
N ARG A 402 23.84 39.11 -24.40
CA ARG A 402 23.62 40.32 -25.21
C ARG A 402 22.84 39.92 -26.47
N VAL A 403 21.51 40.10 -26.46
CA VAL A 403 20.64 39.75 -27.58
C VAL A 403 20.94 40.65 -28.78
N ARG A 404 21.09 40.07 -29.98
CA ARG A 404 21.41 40.79 -31.23
C ARG A 404 20.16 41.48 -31.80
N GLY A 405 20.25 42.79 -32.09
CA GLY A 405 19.23 43.55 -32.86
C GLY A 405 18.40 44.56 -32.05
N GLN A 406 17.96 45.62 -32.74
CA GLN A 406 17.44 46.88 -32.16
C GLN A 406 15.90 46.93 -32.01
N ALA A 407 15.18 45.86 -32.35
CA ALA A 407 13.73 45.76 -32.21
C ALA A 407 13.35 45.04 -30.89
N SER A 408 12.86 45.80 -29.91
CA SER A 408 12.38 45.34 -28.59
C SER A 408 13.27 44.26 -27.93
N LYS A 409 14.45 44.67 -27.45
CA LYS A 409 15.37 43.84 -26.61
C LYS A 409 14.65 43.12 -25.45
N ASP A 410 13.52 43.67 -25.07
CA ASP A 410 12.67 43.23 -23.98
C ASP A 410 11.85 42.00 -24.35
N GLN A 411 11.13 42.05 -25.48
CA GLN A 411 10.31 40.93 -25.92
C GLN A 411 11.16 39.70 -26.29
N ALA A 412 12.32 39.92 -26.93
CA ALA A 412 13.24 38.84 -27.29
C ALA A 412 13.79 38.09 -26.06
N ARG A 413 14.09 38.82 -24.96
CA ARG A 413 14.53 38.21 -23.69
C ARG A 413 13.45 37.34 -23.05
N LYS A 414 12.18 37.77 -23.10
CA LYS A 414 11.04 36.98 -22.58
C LYS A 414 10.88 35.65 -23.33
N TYR A 415 10.93 35.68 -24.66
CA TYR A 415 10.81 34.45 -25.47
C TYR A 415 12.02 33.53 -25.31
N HIS A 416 13.23 34.07 -25.17
CA HIS A 416 14.42 33.27 -24.89
C HIS A 416 14.27 32.50 -23.56
N ALA A 417 13.84 33.16 -22.48
CA ALA A 417 13.60 32.52 -21.19
C ALA A 417 12.52 31.42 -21.25
N LEU A 418 11.44 31.65 -22.01
CA LEU A 418 10.40 30.64 -22.26
C LEU A 418 10.98 29.42 -22.98
N ASN A 419 11.79 29.62 -24.02
CA ASN A 419 12.44 28.53 -24.76
C ASN A 419 13.32 27.69 -23.84
N VAL A 420 14.12 28.32 -22.98
CA VAL A 420 14.98 27.63 -22.02
C VAL A 420 14.15 26.80 -21.03
N PHE A 421 13.08 27.39 -20.47
CA PHE A 421 12.17 26.66 -19.58
C PHE A 421 11.56 25.44 -20.27
N CYS A 422 11.00 25.63 -21.48
CA CYS A 422 10.39 24.55 -22.26
C CYS A 422 11.41 23.46 -22.59
N LEU A 423 12.64 23.81 -22.97
CA LEU A 423 13.71 22.84 -23.27
C LEU A 423 14.15 22.05 -22.03
N VAL A 424 14.29 22.71 -20.87
CA VAL A 424 14.65 22.04 -19.61
C VAL A 424 13.53 21.11 -19.14
N LEU A 425 12.28 21.57 -19.18
CA LEU A 425 11.11 20.75 -18.84
C LEU A 425 10.98 19.56 -19.80
N PHE A 426 11.15 19.79 -21.10
CA PHE A 426 11.09 18.75 -22.12
C PHE A 426 12.20 17.71 -21.93
N ARG A 427 13.45 18.12 -21.67
CA ARG A 427 14.52 17.20 -21.29
C ARG A 427 14.15 16.37 -20.08
N GLY A 428 13.56 16.98 -19.06
CA GLY A 428 13.07 16.28 -17.89
C GLY A 428 12.07 15.18 -18.25
N ILE A 429 11.07 15.52 -19.08
CA ILE A 429 10.07 14.59 -19.61
C ILE A 429 10.72 13.44 -20.39
N ILE A 430 11.73 13.70 -21.23
CA ILE A 430 12.40 12.64 -22.00
C ILE A 430 13.27 11.75 -21.11
N LEU A 431 14.01 12.33 -20.16
CA LEU A 431 14.85 11.60 -19.21
C LEU A 431 14.04 10.64 -18.35
N GLY A 432 12.86 11.06 -17.87
CA GLY A 432 12.00 10.19 -17.06
C GLY A 432 11.06 9.33 -17.90
N GLY A 433 10.40 9.96 -18.88
CA GLY A 433 9.27 9.39 -19.60
C GLY A 433 9.61 8.38 -20.70
N LEU A 434 10.81 8.44 -21.30
CA LEU A 434 11.17 7.61 -22.46
C LEU A 434 12.13 6.45 -22.15
N GLN A 435 12.25 6.09 -20.87
CA GLN A 435 13.19 5.08 -20.38
C GLN A 435 13.05 3.68 -21.02
N ALA A 436 11.86 3.33 -21.57
CA ALA A 436 11.65 2.07 -22.30
C ALA A 436 12.17 2.08 -23.76
N HIS A 437 12.41 3.26 -24.34
CA HIS A 437 12.77 3.45 -25.75
C HIS A 437 14.17 4.07 -25.86
N VAL A 438 15.20 3.32 -25.45
CA VAL A 438 16.57 3.82 -25.24
C VAL A 438 17.15 4.58 -26.43
N ARG A 439 17.02 4.05 -27.65
CA ARG A 439 17.55 4.70 -28.88
C ARG A 439 16.86 6.03 -29.16
N THR A 440 15.54 6.07 -29.03
CA THR A 440 14.71 7.26 -29.24
C THR A 440 14.97 8.31 -28.17
N GLN A 441 14.99 7.89 -26.90
CA GLN A 441 15.28 8.74 -25.75
C GLN A 441 16.60 9.49 -25.95
N PHE A 442 17.64 8.73 -26.27
CA PHE A 442 18.98 9.25 -26.42
C PHE A 442 19.14 10.17 -27.64
N GLY A 443 18.57 9.79 -28.79
CA GLY A 443 18.56 10.63 -29.99
C GLY A 443 17.86 11.97 -29.77
N ILE A 444 16.73 11.97 -29.05
CA ILE A 444 16.02 13.21 -28.70
C ILE A 444 16.86 14.07 -27.75
N LEU A 445 17.56 13.50 -26.77
CA LEU A 445 18.42 14.26 -25.85
C LEU A 445 19.58 14.95 -26.57
N ILE A 446 20.24 14.26 -27.52
CA ILE A 446 21.26 14.88 -28.39
C ILE A 446 20.63 16.02 -29.20
N GLY A 447 19.45 15.80 -29.78
CA GLY A 447 18.69 16.83 -30.47
C GLY A 447 18.40 18.05 -29.58
N CYS A 448 18.04 17.84 -28.31
CA CYS A 448 17.83 18.92 -27.35
C CYS A 448 19.11 19.70 -27.02
N GLU A 449 20.29 19.08 -27.02
CA GLU A 449 21.57 19.81 -26.88
C GLU A 449 21.86 20.67 -28.11
N LEU A 450 21.66 20.12 -29.31
CA LEU A 450 21.87 20.83 -30.57
C LEU A 450 20.91 22.02 -30.71
N VAL A 451 19.61 21.82 -30.45
CA VAL A 451 18.61 22.89 -30.49
C VAL A 451 18.96 24.00 -29.51
N HIS A 452 19.45 23.66 -28.31
CA HIS A 452 19.85 24.66 -27.31
C HIS A 452 21.04 25.50 -27.80
N LEU A 453 22.07 24.87 -28.37
CA LEU A 453 23.22 25.56 -28.95
C LEU A 453 22.82 26.43 -30.16
N MET A 454 21.91 25.95 -31.01
CA MET A 454 21.38 26.71 -32.14
C MET A 454 20.56 27.91 -31.69
N CYS A 455 19.70 27.75 -30.68
CA CYS A 455 18.95 28.85 -30.08
C CYS A 455 19.90 29.90 -29.49
N MET A 456 20.93 29.48 -28.75
CA MET A 456 21.94 30.40 -28.22
C MET A 456 22.64 31.16 -29.35
N ALA A 457 23.12 30.48 -30.38
CA ALA A 457 23.79 31.12 -31.51
C ALA A 457 22.87 32.09 -32.27
N TYR A 458 21.58 31.76 -32.40
CA TYR A 458 20.58 32.60 -33.07
C TYR A 458 20.30 33.89 -32.29
N TRP A 459 20.01 33.79 -30.99
CA TRP A 459 19.60 34.94 -30.17
C TRP A 459 20.78 35.79 -29.69
N SER A 460 21.92 35.16 -29.40
CA SER A 460 23.08 35.80 -28.76
C SER A 460 24.37 35.81 -29.59
N GLY A 461 24.34 35.26 -30.82
CA GLY A 461 25.46 35.24 -31.75
C GLY A 461 26.49 34.13 -31.49
N LEU A 462 27.39 33.88 -32.44
CA LEU A 462 28.37 32.78 -32.35
C LEU A 462 29.39 32.93 -31.21
N SER A 463 29.66 34.16 -30.76
CA SER A 463 30.56 34.41 -29.61
C SER A 463 30.02 33.81 -28.30
N SER A 464 28.70 33.62 -28.20
CA SER A 464 28.08 32.96 -27.05
C SER A 464 28.44 31.48 -26.92
N LEU A 465 28.91 30.83 -27.98
CA LEU A 465 29.32 29.42 -27.93
C LEU A 465 30.62 29.22 -27.12
N VAL A 466 31.44 30.26 -27.00
CA VAL A 466 32.67 30.28 -26.19
C VAL A 466 32.39 30.74 -24.75
N SER A 467 31.16 31.17 -24.46
CA SER A 467 30.75 31.48 -23.08
C SER A 467 30.74 30.22 -22.21
N LEU A 468 30.77 30.39 -20.88
CA LEU A 468 30.67 29.28 -19.92
C LEU A 468 29.47 28.36 -20.25
N SER A 469 28.29 28.92 -20.47
CA SER A 469 27.10 28.17 -20.87
C SER A 469 27.33 27.37 -22.16
N GLY A 470 27.89 28.02 -23.20
CA GLY A 470 28.16 27.41 -24.49
C GLY A 470 29.14 26.24 -24.40
N VAL A 471 30.22 26.41 -23.63
CA VAL A 471 31.20 25.35 -23.35
C VAL A 471 30.56 24.19 -22.58
N LEU A 472 29.69 24.45 -21.60
CA LEU A 472 29.00 23.41 -20.85
C LEU A 472 28.03 22.62 -21.74
N TYR A 473 27.22 23.27 -22.58
CA TYR A 473 26.34 22.58 -23.53
C TYR A 473 27.14 21.78 -24.58
N GLY A 474 28.24 22.36 -25.10
CA GLY A 474 29.17 21.63 -25.97
C GLY A 474 29.78 20.40 -25.28
N SER A 475 30.16 20.54 -24.01
CA SER A 475 30.70 19.43 -23.21
C SER A 475 29.67 18.30 -23.01
N ARG A 476 28.39 18.66 -22.80
CA ARG A 476 27.28 17.69 -22.68
C ARG A 476 27.04 16.94 -23.99
N LEU A 477 27.11 17.65 -25.12
CA LEU A 477 26.98 17.06 -26.45
C LEU A 477 28.13 16.07 -26.74
N VAL A 478 29.37 16.41 -26.39
CA VAL A 478 30.52 15.50 -26.51
C VAL A 478 30.34 14.28 -25.62
N LEU A 479 29.92 14.46 -24.37
CA LEU A 479 29.66 13.36 -23.46
C LEU A 479 28.54 12.45 -23.96
N PHE A 480 27.41 12.99 -24.42
CA PHE A 480 26.39 12.17 -25.07
C PHE A 480 26.94 11.47 -26.30
N SER A 481 27.79 12.12 -27.11
CA SER A 481 28.44 11.42 -28.24
C SER A 481 29.28 10.22 -27.77
N LEU A 482 30.03 10.34 -26.67
CA LEU A 482 30.76 9.21 -26.08
C LEU A 482 29.84 8.11 -25.53
N HIS A 483 28.68 8.47 -24.98
CA HIS A 483 27.71 7.50 -24.46
C HIS A 483 27.06 6.65 -25.57
N THR A 484 27.13 7.05 -26.85
CA THR A 484 26.65 6.24 -27.99
C THR A 484 27.29 4.85 -28.00
N ALA A 485 28.53 4.74 -27.55
CA ALA A 485 29.27 3.50 -27.51
C ALA A 485 28.70 2.47 -26.53
N PHE A 486 27.94 2.90 -25.52
CA PHE A 486 27.28 2.03 -24.55
C PHE A 486 25.92 1.48 -25.05
N LEU A 487 25.53 1.80 -26.28
CA LEU A 487 24.37 1.18 -26.91
C LEU A 487 24.62 -0.32 -27.16
N PRO A 488 23.57 -1.16 -27.06
CA PRO A 488 23.72 -2.60 -27.29
C PRO A 488 24.28 -2.90 -28.70
N GLY A 489 25.37 -3.66 -28.75
CA GLY A 489 25.99 -4.13 -29.99
C GLY A 489 26.98 -3.16 -30.66
N VAL A 490 27.28 -2.00 -30.07
CA VAL A 490 28.17 -1.01 -30.70
C VAL A 490 29.65 -1.23 -30.37
N THR A 491 29.98 -1.53 -29.12
CA THR A 491 31.37 -1.76 -28.67
C THR A 491 31.51 -3.02 -27.82
N ASP A 492 32.71 -3.60 -27.82
CA ASP A 492 33.16 -4.70 -26.99
C ASP A 492 33.36 -4.28 -25.52
N PHE A 493 33.45 -5.25 -24.60
CA PHE A 493 33.52 -4.99 -23.16
C PHE A 493 34.76 -4.18 -22.73
N PRO A 494 36.00 -4.48 -23.19
CA PRO A 494 37.18 -3.66 -22.88
C PRO A 494 37.07 -2.20 -23.36
N SER A 495 36.56 -1.98 -24.58
CA SER A 495 36.35 -0.62 -25.10
C SER A 495 35.35 0.19 -24.27
N LYS A 496 34.33 -0.45 -23.69
CA LYS A 496 33.39 0.23 -22.76
C LYS A 496 34.08 0.68 -21.48
N ILE A 497 35.01 -0.09 -20.95
CA ILE A 497 35.79 0.30 -19.76
C ILE A 497 36.63 1.54 -20.10
N LEU A 498 37.36 1.53 -21.22
CA LEU A 498 38.15 2.68 -21.68
C LEU A 498 37.30 3.94 -21.85
N LEU A 499 36.16 3.82 -22.52
CA LEU A 499 35.24 4.95 -22.72
C LEU A 499 34.62 5.43 -21.40
N GLY A 500 34.38 4.53 -20.44
CA GLY A 500 33.98 4.88 -19.08
C GLY A 500 35.03 5.75 -18.37
N TYR A 501 36.31 5.43 -18.50
CA TYR A 501 37.40 6.27 -17.98
C TYR A 501 37.47 7.64 -18.66
N MET A 502 37.26 7.70 -19.98
CA MET A 502 37.21 8.97 -20.72
C MET A 502 36.06 9.85 -20.23
N VAL A 503 34.87 9.27 -20.01
CA VAL A 503 33.70 9.98 -19.47
C VAL A 503 33.98 10.55 -18.07
N LEU A 504 34.52 9.73 -17.16
CA LEU A 504 34.87 10.19 -15.80
C LEU A 504 35.94 11.30 -15.81
N SER A 505 36.98 11.13 -16.63
CA SER A 505 38.05 12.11 -16.78
C SER A 505 37.52 13.43 -17.31
N TRP A 506 36.61 13.39 -18.28
CA TRP A 506 35.97 14.58 -18.82
C TRP A 506 35.12 15.31 -17.76
N HIS A 507 34.35 14.59 -16.96
CA HIS A 507 33.63 15.18 -15.82
C HIS A 507 34.57 15.84 -14.82
N LEU A 508 35.70 15.20 -14.52
CA LEU A 508 36.73 15.77 -13.64
C LEU A 508 37.33 17.06 -14.21
N VAL A 509 37.63 17.09 -15.52
CA VAL A 509 38.12 18.29 -16.22
C VAL A 509 37.11 19.43 -16.13
N VAL A 510 35.81 19.16 -16.29
CA VAL A 510 34.79 20.20 -16.15
C VAL A 510 34.69 20.69 -14.69
N ILE A 511 34.59 19.80 -13.71
CA ILE A 511 34.47 20.20 -12.30
C ILE A 511 35.69 20.98 -11.81
N VAL A 512 36.89 20.48 -12.10
CA VAL A 512 38.14 21.09 -11.62
C VAL A 512 38.54 22.28 -12.50
N GLY A 513 38.63 22.06 -13.81
CA GLY A 513 39.14 23.05 -14.76
C GLY A 513 38.19 24.22 -14.98
N ILE A 514 36.90 23.95 -15.19
CA ILE A 514 35.92 24.98 -15.56
C ILE A 514 35.32 25.66 -14.31
N PHE A 515 35.17 24.96 -13.18
CA PHE A 515 34.56 25.53 -11.98
C PHE A 515 35.55 25.82 -10.85
N LEU A 516 36.28 24.80 -10.35
CA LEU A 516 37.11 24.96 -9.16
C LEU A 516 38.23 25.99 -9.34
N ILE A 517 38.98 25.94 -10.46
CA ILE A 517 40.08 26.88 -10.71
C ILE A 517 39.58 28.34 -10.75
N PRO A 518 38.55 28.71 -11.54
CA PRO A 518 38.02 30.08 -11.52
C PRO A 518 37.50 30.53 -10.15
N ILE A 519 36.83 29.64 -9.39
CA ILE A 519 36.35 29.96 -8.04
C ILE A 519 37.51 30.26 -7.08
N PHE A 520 38.58 29.46 -7.16
CA PHE A 520 39.78 29.67 -6.35
C PHE A 520 40.46 31.01 -6.70
N LEU A 521 40.58 31.33 -7.99
CA LEU A 521 41.12 32.62 -8.45
C LEU A 521 40.28 33.80 -7.94
N ASP A 522 38.94 33.70 -7.98
CA ASP A 522 38.03 34.72 -7.46
C ASP A 522 38.17 34.92 -5.93
N LEU A 523 38.44 33.85 -5.18
CA LEU A 523 38.68 33.90 -3.73
C LEU A 523 40.01 34.57 -3.40
N VAL A 524 41.08 34.22 -4.11
CA VAL A 524 42.41 34.83 -3.92
C VAL A 524 42.35 36.34 -4.19
N HIS A 525 41.67 36.75 -5.27
CA HIS A 525 41.50 38.16 -5.61
C HIS A 525 40.73 38.93 -4.52
N GLN A 526 39.69 38.33 -3.93
CA GLN A 526 38.90 38.97 -2.86
C GLN A 526 39.66 39.04 -1.53
N GLY A 527 40.42 37.98 -1.19
CA GLY A 527 41.29 37.96 -0.02
C GLY A 527 42.33 39.07 -0.07
N PHE A 528 42.97 39.25 -1.23
CA PHE A 528 43.98 40.29 -1.45
C PHE A 528 43.40 41.72 -1.35
N ALA A 529 42.20 41.96 -1.91
CA ALA A 529 41.52 43.25 -1.84
C ALA A 529 41.05 43.62 -0.41
N SER A 530 40.67 42.63 0.41
CA SER A 530 40.28 42.87 1.81
C SER A 530 41.47 43.15 2.74
N TRP A 531 42.65 42.63 2.41
CA TRP A 531 43.89 42.83 3.16
C TRP A 531 44.44 44.24 2.98
N THR A 532 44.40 44.78 1.75
CA THR A 532 44.82 46.17 1.47
C THR A 532 43.89 47.20 2.11
N ALA A 533 42.59 46.92 2.20
CA ALA A 533 41.61 47.79 2.86
C ALA A 533 41.76 47.86 4.40
N ARG A 534 42.40 46.86 5.02
CA ARG A 534 42.60 46.79 6.48
C ARG A 534 43.88 47.48 6.98
N ALA A 535 44.72 47.97 6.06
CA ALA A 535 46.01 48.56 6.37
C ALA A 535 45.97 50.07 6.74
N ASN A 536 44.84 50.77 6.60
CA ASN A 536 44.70 52.19 6.95
C ASN A 536 43.42 52.48 7.75
N PRO A 537 43.50 52.65 9.08
CA PRO A 537 42.39 53.11 9.90
C PRO A 537 42.75 54.42 10.62
N THR A 538 42.28 55.56 10.15
CA THR A 538 42.23 56.79 10.97
C THR A 538 40.87 57.43 10.88
N ASP A 539 40.40 57.85 12.05
CA ASP A 539 39.33 58.81 12.32
C ASP A 539 37.91 58.27 12.47
N ALA A 540 37.67 57.65 13.64
CA ALA A 540 36.35 57.59 14.26
C ALA A 540 36.42 58.23 15.65
N GLU A 541 35.87 59.44 15.79
CA GLU A 541 35.65 60.09 17.07
C GLU A 541 34.22 60.66 17.16
N LYS A 542 33.64 60.51 18.36
CA LYS A 542 32.59 61.32 19.01
C LYS A 542 31.11 60.91 18.88
N SER A 543 30.64 60.41 20.04
CA SER A 543 29.29 60.33 20.64
C SER A 543 28.61 61.73 20.77
N PRO A 544 27.49 61.97 21.52
CA PRO A 544 26.58 61.11 22.31
C PRO A 544 25.06 61.53 22.34
N ALA A 545 24.30 60.89 23.24
CA ALA A 545 23.19 61.45 24.08
C ALA A 545 21.79 61.61 23.44
N MET A 546 20.64 61.53 24.14
CA MET A 546 20.20 61.13 25.49
C MET A 546 18.68 61.47 25.58
N ARG A 547 17.85 60.63 26.22
CA ARG A 547 16.72 60.94 27.14
C ARG A 547 15.63 59.86 27.08
N VAL A 548 15.39 59.08 28.15
CA VAL A 548 14.69 59.41 29.44
C VAL A 548 13.19 59.53 29.14
N SER A 549 12.38 58.49 29.37
CA SER A 549 11.81 57.97 30.64
C SER A 549 10.29 58.10 30.48
N SER A 550 9.39 57.43 31.17
CA SER A 550 9.36 56.66 32.41
C SER A 550 7.95 56.02 32.40
N SER A 551 7.86 54.72 32.69
CA SER A 551 7.19 54.16 33.89
C SER A 551 5.66 54.28 33.86
N SER A 552 4.86 53.39 34.43
CA SER A 552 5.04 52.45 35.55
C SER A 552 3.75 51.59 35.53
N GLU A 553 3.82 50.26 35.61
CA GLU A 553 3.75 49.48 36.87
C GLU A 553 2.33 49.47 37.47
N SER A 554 1.81 48.40 38.09
CA SER A 554 2.36 47.11 38.51
C SER A 554 1.20 46.29 39.13
N ASP A 555 1.24 44.96 39.05
CA ASP A 555 1.50 44.03 40.19
C ASP A 555 0.26 43.71 41.05
N ARG A 556 0.07 42.54 41.69
CA ARG A 556 0.89 41.34 42.03
C ARG A 556 -0.12 40.24 42.46
N SER A 557 0.07 38.95 42.16
CA SER A 557 0.74 37.90 42.98
C SER A 557 0.01 37.57 44.30
N THR A 558 -0.13 36.35 44.86
CA THR A 558 0.62 35.08 44.79
C THR A 558 -0.01 34.01 45.71
N LYS A 559 0.25 32.72 45.38
CA LYS A 559 0.66 31.56 46.22
C LYS A 559 -0.29 30.81 47.19
N GLY A 560 -0.30 29.47 46.97
CA GLY A 560 -0.03 28.37 47.94
C GLY A 560 -1.25 27.73 48.63
N ALA A 561 -1.26 26.48 49.13
CA ALA A 561 -0.51 25.23 48.94
C ALA A 561 -1.26 24.10 49.74
N SER A 562 -1.15 22.85 49.27
CA SER A 562 -1.26 21.57 50.00
C SER A 562 -2.61 21.02 50.54
N GLY A 563 -2.81 19.71 50.36
CA GLY A 563 -3.84 18.90 51.04
C GLY A 563 -4.02 17.50 50.42
N GLN A 564 -3.63 16.46 51.18
CA GLN A 564 -3.52 15.03 50.82
C GLN A 564 -4.83 14.21 50.87
N LEU A 565 -4.73 13.00 50.29
CA LEU A 565 -5.39 11.72 50.64
C LEU A 565 -6.92 11.59 50.46
N PHE A 566 -7.34 10.63 49.60
CA PHE A 566 -8.24 9.56 50.05
C PHE A 566 -7.98 8.25 49.30
N SER A 567 -8.01 7.19 50.11
CA SER A 567 -7.72 5.79 49.89
C SER A 567 -8.79 5.06 49.08
N ALA A 568 -8.38 3.95 48.47
CA ALA A 568 -9.19 2.90 47.89
C ALA A 568 -10.32 2.37 48.81
N ALA A 569 -11.53 2.27 48.25
CA ALA A 569 -12.71 1.51 48.66
C ALA A 569 -13.69 1.54 47.47
N GLY A 570 -14.43 0.52 47.04
CA GLY A 570 -14.50 -0.89 47.35
C GLY A 570 -15.31 -1.56 46.23
N THR A 571 -14.85 -2.70 45.74
CA THR A 571 -15.50 -3.51 44.69
C THR A 571 -16.80 -4.18 45.14
N HIS A 572 -17.22 -3.99 46.40
CA HIS A 572 -18.39 -4.64 46.99
C HIS A 572 -19.71 -3.82 46.95
N SER A 573 -19.72 -2.58 46.44
CA SER A 573 -20.93 -1.72 46.53
C SER A 573 -21.92 -1.85 45.35
N HIS A 574 -21.48 -2.19 44.14
CA HIS A 574 -22.33 -2.11 42.94
C HIS A 574 -23.29 -3.30 42.78
N SER A 575 -22.89 -4.50 43.22
CA SER A 575 -23.76 -5.68 43.20
C SER A 575 -24.98 -5.53 44.12
N HIS A 576 -24.84 -4.84 45.26
CA HIS A 576 -25.96 -4.52 46.15
C HIS A 576 -26.94 -3.53 45.53
N TYR A 577 -26.44 -2.47 44.88
CA TYR A 577 -27.29 -1.51 44.18
C TYR A 577 -28.10 -2.17 43.04
N LEU A 578 -27.45 -3.02 42.23
CA LEU A 578 -28.15 -3.76 41.17
C LEU A 578 -29.19 -4.73 41.75
N ALA A 579 -28.86 -5.41 42.86
CA ALA A 579 -29.79 -6.26 43.57
C ALA A 579 -31.03 -5.48 44.02
N ASP A 580 -30.84 -4.35 44.70
CA ASP A 580 -31.93 -3.50 45.18
C ASP A 580 -32.77 -2.95 44.02
N LEU A 581 -32.14 -2.57 42.91
CA LEU A 581 -32.82 -2.07 41.72
C LEU A 581 -33.66 -3.16 41.02
N ILE A 582 -33.15 -4.39 40.89
CA ILE A 582 -33.91 -5.49 40.30
C ILE A 582 -35.03 -5.93 41.24
N LEU A 583 -34.76 -6.06 42.54
CA LEU A 583 -35.75 -6.46 43.54
C LEU A 583 -36.90 -5.45 43.62
N SER A 584 -36.60 -4.14 43.61
CA SER A 584 -37.64 -3.10 43.64
C SER A 584 -38.51 -3.05 42.38
N ARG A 585 -38.02 -3.56 41.24
CA ARG A 585 -38.77 -3.61 39.97
C ARG A 585 -39.62 -4.86 39.83
N GLU A 586 -39.10 -6.01 40.23
CA GLU A 586 -39.72 -7.30 39.94
C GLU A 586 -40.51 -7.89 41.13
N ILE A 587 -40.29 -7.39 42.36
CA ILE A 587 -40.98 -7.88 43.56
C ILE A 587 -41.83 -6.75 44.19
N PRO A 588 -43.17 -6.80 44.07
CA PRO A 588 -44.05 -5.82 44.67
C PRO A 588 -44.15 -6.06 46.19
N SER A 589 -43.49 -5.20 46.98
CA SER A 589 -43.42 -5.15 48.47
C SER A 589 -42.16 -5.81 49.07
N PRO A 590 -41.07 -5.06 49.30
CA PRO A 590 -39.87 -5.59 49.96
C PRO A 590 -40.11 -5.62 51.48
N SER A 591 -40.80 -6.64 51.99
CA SER A 591 -40.84 -6.87 53.42
C SER A 591 -39.50 -7.48 53.88
N HIS A 592 -38.65 -6.63 54.46
CA HIS A 592 -37.45 -6.94 55.26
C HIS A 592 -36.24 -7.56 54.55
N GLY A 593 -35.24 -6.71 54.24
CA GLY A 593 -33.79 -7.02 54.22
C GLY A 593 -33.28 -8.00 53.15
N LEU A 594 -32.12 -7.70 52.56
CA LEU A 594 -31.36 -8.56 51.61
C LEU A 594 -31.01 -9.99 52.11
N ASN A 595 -31.39 -10.36 53.35
CA ASN A 595 -30.95 -11.58 54.02
C ASN A 595 -31.88 -12.79 53.85
N HIS A 596 -32.99 -12.70 53.09
CA HIS A 596 -34.02 -13.75 53.10
C HIS A 596 -34.17 -14.63 51.86
N GLY A 597 -33.42 -14.43 50.77
CA GLY A 597 -33.44 -15.30 49.58
C GLY A 597 -34.78 -15.34 48.81
N VAL A 598 -34.74 -15.76 47.55
CA VAL A 598 -35.93 -15.89 46.66
C VAL A 598 -36.42 -17.34 46.68
N SER A 599 -37.74 -17.57 46.70
CA SER A 599 -38.28 -18.92 46.61
C SER A 599 -37.98 -19.55 45.24
N VAL A 600 -37.80 -20.88 45.17
CA VAL A 600 -37.59 -21.57 43.87
C VAL A 600 -38.72 -21.27 42.88
N THR A 601 -39.97 -21.19 43.34
CA THR A 601 -41.13 -20.86 42.49
C THR A 601 -41.07 -19.46 41.91
N ASP A 602 -40.65 -18.46 42.69
CA ASP A 602 -40.53 -17.08 42.21
C ASP A 602 -39.33 -16.92 41.29
N PHE A 603 -38.24 -17.66 41.56
CA PHE A 603 -37.08 -17.71 40.66
C PHE A 603 -37.44 -18.34 39.30
N LEU A 604 -38.15 -19.47 39.27
CA LEU A 604 -38.61 -20.07 38.01
C LEU A 604 -39.56 -19.14 37.24
N LYS A 605 -40.46 -18.43 37.94
CA LYS A 605 -41.30 -17.39 37.33
C LYS A 605 -40.47 -16.23 36.76
N PHE A 606 -39.45 -15.76 37.48
CA PHE A 606 -38.52 -14.74 36.99
C PHE A 606 -37.78 -15.21 35.74
N MET A 607 -37.25 -16.43 35.74
CA MET A 607 -36.56 -16.99 34.58
C MET A 607 -37.48 -17.09 33.35
N LYS A 608 -38.72 -17.57 33.54
CA LYS A 608 -39.67 -17.73 32.44
C LYS A 608 -40.23 -16.40 31.94
N ASN A 609 -40.73 -15.55 32.85
CA ASN A 609 -41.48 -14.34 32.48
C ASN A 609 -40.56 -13.13 32.19
N VAL A 610 -39.41 -13.05 32.85
CA VAL A 610 -38.48 -11.92 32.71
C VAL A 610 -37.30 -12.29 31.81
N GLN A 611 -36.60 -13.39 32.09
CA GLN A 611 -35.44 -13.81 31.27
C GLN A 611 -35.84 -14.52 29.97
N GLY A 612 -37.08 -15.00 29.84
CA GLY A 612 -37.52 -15.78 28.68
C GLY A 612 -36.82 -17.14 28.58
N GLU A 613 -36.46 -17.75 29.71
CA GLU A 613 -35.79 -19.05 29.79
C GLU A 613 -36.60 -20.06 30.60
N ASP A 614 -36.67 -21.29 30.09
CA ASP A 614 -37.30 -22.40 30.78
C ASP A 614 -36.24 -23.33 31.39
N VAL A 615 -35.82 -23.00 32.61
CA VAL A 615 -34.79 -23.75 33.37
C VAL A 615 -35.29 -25.16 33.73
N GLY A 616 -36.61 -25.40 33.76
CA GLY A 616 -37.22 -26.70 34.07
C GLY A 616 -36.94 -27.77 33.01
N LEU A 617 -36.86 -27.36 31.74
CA LEU A 617 -36.64 -28.26 30.60
C LEU A 617 -35.16 -28.40 30.24
N GLU A 618 -34.33 -27.40 30.56
CA GLU A 618 -32.94 -27.32 30.13
C GLU A 618 -31.97 -27.53 31.31
N LYS A 619 -31.83 -28.77 31.78
CA LYS A 619 -30.97 -29.13 32.93
C LYS A 619 -29.49 -28.75 32.74
N SER A 620 -29.04 -28.54 31.51
CA SER A 620 -27.69 -28.07 31.14
C SER A 620 -27.52 -26.54 31.25
N SER A 621 -28.59 -25.79 31.53
CA SER A 621 -28.54 -24.34 31.71
C SER A 621 -27.71 -23.98 32.95
N PRO A 622 -26.85 -22.96 32.91
CA PRO A 622 -26.09 -22.57 34.09
C PRO A 622 -26.95 -22.18 35.30
N TRP A 623 -28.19 -21.73 35.05
CA TRP A 623 -29.19 -21.44 36.07
C TRP A 623 -29.64 -22.67 36.85
N SER A 624 -29.49 -23.88 36.28
CA SER A 624 -29.83 -25.13 36.96
C SER A 624 -28.91 -25.42 38.14
N SER A 625 -27.70 -24.85 38.18
CA SER A 625 -26.76 -24.99 39.30
C SER A 625 -27.22 -24.30 40.59
N LEU A 626 -28.16 -23.35 40.49
CA LEU A 626 -28.76 -22.69 41.64
C LEU A 626 -29.90 -23.50 42.27
N LEU A 627 -30.29 -24.60 41.62
CA LEU A 627 -31.41 -25.46 42.02
C LEU A 627 -30.87 -26.80 42.53
N ASP A 628 -31.23 -27.14 43.75
CA ASP A 628 -31.06 -28.50 44.27
C ASP A 628 -32.26 -29.35 43.80
N TRP A 629 -32.12 -29.97 42.62
CA TRP A 629 -33.19 -30.73 41.97
C TRP A 629 -33.71 -31.89 42.81
N ASP A 630 -32.90 -32.44 43.73
CA ASP A 630 -33.29 -33.55 44.59
C ASP A 630 -34.21 -33.09 45.75
N SER A 631 -34.28 -31.79 45.99
CA SER A 631 -35.10 -31.17 47.04
C SER A 631 -36.44 -30.58 46.56
N ILE A 632 -36.70 -30.63 45.25
CA ILE A 632 -37.91 -30.05 44.61
C ILE A 632 -38.96 -31.17 44.42
N PRO A 633 -40.16 -31.08 45.02
CA PRO A 633 -41.25 -32.04 44.77
C PRO A 633 -41.69 -32.05 43.31
N ASP A 634 -42.19 -33.19 42.80
CA ASP A 634 -42.69 -33.34 41.42
C ASP A 634 -43.55 -32.15 40.95
N LEU A 635 -43.19 -31.61 39.78
CA LEU A 635 -43.71 -30.37 39.19
C LEU A 635 -45.24 -30.36 38.96
N ASP A 636 -45.88 -31.53 38.97
CA ASP A 636 -47.35 -31.67 38.83
C ASP A 636 -48.12 -31.32 40.12
N GLY A 637 -47.46 -31.26 41.28
CA GLY A 637 -48.10 -31.01 42.59
C GLY A 637 -48.16 -29.54 43.03
N LEU A 638 -47.51 -28.62 42.32
CA LEU A 638 -47.32 -27.23 42.74
C LEU A 638 -48.51 -26.29 42.47
N GLU A 639 -49.53 -26.74 41.71
CA GLU A 639 -50.80 -26.01 41.56
C GLU A 639 -51.73 -26.17 42.79
N ALA A 640 -51.43 -27.08 43.72
CA ALA A 640 -52.32 -27.45 44.84
C ALA A 640 -52.18 -26.61 46.13
N GLY A 641 -51.38 -25.54 46.15
CA GLY A 641 -51.40 -24.56 47.25
C GLY A 641 -50.97 -25.07 48.63
N ILE A 642 -50.15 -26.12 48.73
CA ILE A 642 -49.66 -26.62 50.02
C ILE A 642 -48.34 -25.90 50.39
N SER A 643 -48.35 -25.23 51.54
CA SER A 643 -47.19 -24.58 52.15
C SER A 643 -46.18 -25.61 52.70
N LEU A 644 -45.26 -26.06 51.87
CA LEU A 644 -43.96 -26.59 52.34
C LEU A 644 -42.93 -25.47 52.30
N LYS A 645 -42.04 -25.42 53.30
CA LYS A 645 -40.87 -24.52 53.31
C LYS A 645 -40.00 -24.81 52.08
N SER A 646 -40.24 -24.10 50.99
CA SER A 646 -39.45 -24.22 49.78
C SER A 646 -38.02 -23.76 50.06
N PRO A 647 -37.00 -24.45 49.53
CA PRO A 647 -35.62 -23.97 49.59
C PRO A 647 -35.54 -22.57 48.99
N LYS A 648 -34.74 -21.70 49.60
CA LYS A 648 -34.57 -20.31 49.16
C LYS A 648 -33.21 -20.13 48.51
N ILE A 649 -33.20 -19.50 47.34
CA ILE A 649 -31.99 -19.20 46.58
C ILE A 649 -31.44 -17.85 47.07
N PRO A 650 -30.16 -17.74 47.44
CA PRO A 650 -29.57 -16.48 47.86
C PRO A 650 -29.55 -15.48 46.69
N ILE A 651 -30.01 -14.24 46.95
CA ILE A 651 -30.06 -13.17 45.94
C ILE A 651 -28.68 -12.88 45.36
N SER A 652 -27.62 -12.95 46.18
CA SER A 652 -26.24 -12.77 45.73
C SER A 652 -25.84 -13.72 44.61
N ALA A 653 -26.26 -14.98 44.67
CA ALA A 653 -25.95 -15.98 43.65
C ALA A 653 -26.70 -15.71 42.34
N ILE A 654 -27.95 -15.23 42.42
CA ILE A 654 -28.71 -14.80 41.23
C ILE A 654 -28.02 -13.61 40.55
N ILE A 655 -27.58 -12.62 41.32
CA ILE A 655 -26.91 -11.42 40.80
C ILE A 655 -25.54 -11.76 40.22
N GLU A 656 -24.79 -12.65 40.86
CA GLU A 656 -23.51 -13.14 40.33
C GLU A 656 -23.69 -13.80 38.96
N LEU A 657 -24.72 -14.64 38.82
CA LEU A 657 -25.02 -15.30 37.55
C LEU A 657 -25.53 -14.30 36.49
N LEU A 658 -26.37 -13.33 36.87
CA LEU A 658 -26.82 -12.23 35.99
C LEU A 658 -25.65 -11.38 35.47
N LEU A 659 -24.61 -11.18 36.28
CA LEU A 659 -23.40 -10.45 35.92
C LEU A 659 -22.28 -11.33 35.37
N SER A 660 -22.52 -12.62 35.18
CA SER A 660 -21.55 -13.55 34.63
C SER A 660 -21.55 -13.53 33.09
N LYS A 661 -20.43 -13.91 32.47
CA LYS A 661 -20.33 -14.12 31.02
C LYS A 661 -21.25 -15.25 30.49
N GLN A 662 -21.92 -15.99 31.37
CA GLN A 662 -22.90 -17.00 30.97
C GLN A 662 -24.25 -16.34 30.61
N ASN A 663 -24.49 -15.11 31.08
CA ASN A 663 -25.71 -14.32 30.88
C ASN A 663 -25.56 -13.25 29.76
N LEU A 664 -24.78 -13.55 28.73
CA LEU A 664 -24.64 -12.66 27.57
C LEU A 664 -25.97 -12.49 26.84
N ALA A 665 -26.19 -11.28 26.30
CA ALA A 665 -27.36 -10.94 25.52
C ALA A 665 -27.42 -11.70 24.19
N ILE A 666 -26.27 -12.01 23.59
CA ILE A 666 -26.19 -12.73 22.32
C ILE A 666 -26.38 -14.23 22.58
N ARG A 667 -27.28 -14.87 21.82
CA ARG A 667 -27.52 -16.33 21.91
C ARG A 667 -26.26 -17.12 21.56
N LYS A 668 -25.96 -18.16 22.33
CA LYS A 668 -24.89 -19.10 22.01
C LYS A 668 -25.28 -20.00 20.85
N THR A 669 -24.30 -20.44 20.07
CA THR A 669 -24.50 -21.41 19.00
C THR A 669 -24.86 -22.78 19.59
N PRO A 670 -25.93 -23.44 19.13
CA PRO A 670 -26.25 -24.81 19.54
C PRO A 670 -25.11 -25.78 19.17
N LEU A 671 -24.92 -26.83 19.96
CA LEU A 671 -23.88 -27.85 19.70
C LEU A 671 -24.10 -28.57 18.36
N GLN A 672 -25.35 -28.79 17.97
CA GLN A 672 -25.72 -29.45 16.73
C GLN A 672 -26.99 -28.80 16.16
N TYR A 673 -26.94 -28.48 14.87
CA TYR A 673 -28.07 -27.94 14.11
C TYR A 673 -27.81 -28.17 12.62
N ASP A 674 -28.88 -28.24 11.84
CA ASP A 674 -28.82 -28.45 10.40
C ASP A 674 -29.48 -27.28 9.66
N LEU A 675 -28.95 -26.98 8.47
CA LEU A 675 -29.38 -25.93 7.56
C LEU A 675 -29.80 -26.60 6.24
N ASP A 676 -31.04 -27.10 6.20
CA ASP A 676 -31.48 -28.04 5.14
C ASP A 676 -32.17 -27.39 3.93
N ARG A 677 -32.28 -26.07 3.90
CA ARG A 677 -32.83 -25.39 2.71
C ARG A 677 -31.76 -25.27 1.61
N PRO A 678 -32.15 -25.03 0.35
CA PRO A 678 -31.20 -24.87 -0.75
C PRO A 678 -30.21 -23.71 -0.51
N ILE A 679 -28.94 -23.88 -0.84
CA ILE A 679 -27.88 -22.91 -0.51
C ILE A 679 -28.11 -21.49 -1.07
N ASN A 680 -28.83 -21.35 -2.18
CA ASN A 680 -29.18 -20.05 -2.78
C ASN A 680 -30.20 -19.26 -1.94
N GLU A 681 -30.84 -19.88 -0.95
CA GLU A 681 -31.77 -19.27 0.00
C GLU A 681 -31.08 -18.69 1.25
N TYR A 682 -29.76 -18.78 1.35
CA TYR A 682 -28.97 -18.24 2.47
C TYR A 682 -28.17 -17.01 2.05
N PHE A 683 -28.01 -16.07 2.98
CA PHE A 683 -26.92 -15.12 2.97
C PHE A 683 -25.64 -15.81 3.43
N ILE A 684 -24.52 -15.50 2.79
CA ILE A 684 -23.24 -16.19 2.96
C ILE A 684 -22.18 -15.18 3.36
N CYS A 685 -21.53 -15.43 4.49
CA CYS A 685 -20.46 -14.58 5.02
C CYS A 685 -19.29 -14.53 4.02
N SER A 686 -19.06 -13.36 3.39
CA SER A 686 -18.23 -13.27 2.18
C SER A 686 -17.15 -12.19 2.29
N SER A 687 -15.94 -12.53 1.86
CA SER A 687 -14.80 -11.62 1.79
C SER A 687 -14.43 -11.23 0.36
N HIS A 688 -13.76 -10.09 0.22
CA HIS A 688 -13.21 -9.55 -1.01
C HIS A 688 -11.69 -9.39 -0.84
N ASN A 689 -10.93 -9.82 -1.86
CA ASN A 689 -9.46 -9.79 -1.86
C ASN A 689 -8.84 -10.29 -0.53
N THR A 690 -9.25 -11.50 -0.11
CA THR A 690 -9.00 -12.07 1.23
C THR A 690 -7.52 -12.13 1.61
N TYR A 691 -6.63 -12.21 0.63
CA TYR A 691 -5.18 -12.25 0.81
C TYR A 691 -4.57 -10.91 1.29
N LEU A 692 -5.33 -9.82 1.39
CA LEU A 692 -4.86 -8.50 1.85
C LEU A 692 -5.06 -8.29 3.36
N ILE A 693 -4.06 -7.76 4.06
CA ILE A 693 -4.17 -7.27 5.45
C ILE A 693 -4.16 -5.72 5.53
N GLY A 694 -4.53 -5.03 4.45
CA GLY A 694 -4.56 -3.57 4.45
C GLY A 694 -5.11 -3.01 3.15
N ARG A 695 -4.68 -1.80 2.76
CA ARG A 695 -5.17 -1.10 1.57
C ARG A 695 -5.05 -1.96 0.31
N GLN A 696 -5.98 -1.79 -0.63
CA GLN A 696 -6.01 -2.45 -1.96
C GLN A 696 -4.73 -2.19 -2.78
N VAL A 697 -3.99 -1.14 -2.42
CA VAL A 697 -2.74 -0.74 -3.06
C VAL A 697 -1.64 -0.65 -1.99
N LEU A 698 -0.44 -1.16 -2.27
CA LEU A 698 0.79 -1.10 -1.43
C LEU A 698 0.88 -2.04 -0.21
N THR A 699 -0.07 -2.95 0.02
CA THR A 699 -0.03 -3.88 1.17
C THR A 699 0.33 -5.30 0.74
N ARG A 700 1.21 -6.00 1.47
CA ARG A 700 1.65 -7.36 1.12
C ARG A 700 0.46 -8.33 1.08
N SER A 701 0.38 -9.16 0.04
CA SER A 701 -0.47 -10.35 0.08
C SER A 701 0.14 -11.33 1.08
N THR A 702 -0.69 -11.93 1.92
CA THR A 702 -0.24 -12.87 2.95
C THR A 702 -1.25 -13.98 3.13
N VAL A 703 -0.75 -15.12 3.58
CA VAL A 703 -1.59 -16.23 4.01
C VAL A 703 -2.45 -15.86 5.23
N GLN A 704 -1.97 -14.96 6.08
CA GLN A 704 -2.66 -14.53 7.30
C GLN A 704 -4.04 -13.90 7.05
N GLY A 705 -4.24 -13.25 5.89
CA GLY A 705 -5.56 -12.72 5.52
C GLY A 705 -6.63 -13.82 5.44
N TYR A 706 -6.28 -14.97 4.86
CA TYR A 706 -7.17 -16.15 4.83
C TYR A 706 -7.42 -16.72 6.21
N ILE A 707 -6.35 -16.90 7.01
CA ILE A 707 -6.47 -17.44 8.37
C ILE A 707 -7.40 -16.56 9.21
N SER A 708 -7.21 -15.24 9.14
CA SER A 708 -8.02 -14.27 9.88
C SER A 708 -9.49 -14.31 9.44
N ALA A 709 -9.78 -14.28 8.13
CA ALA A 709 -11.15 -14.32 7.63
C ALA A 709 -11.87 -15.64 7.98
N LEU A 710 -11.18 -16.78 7.82
CA LEU A 710 -11.74 -18.10 8.14
C LEU A 710 -11.99 -18.27 9.64
N SER A 711 -11.08 -17.78 10.48
CA SER A 711 -11.23 -17.80 11.94
C SER A 711 -12.40 -16.93 12.42
N GLN A 712 -12.74 -15.88 11.67
CA GLN A 712 -13.92 -15.04 11.89
C GLN A 712 -15.21 -15.61 11.27
N GLY A 713 -15.23 -16.87 10.82
CA GLY A 713 -16.43 -17.52 10.30
C GLY A 713 -16.78 -17.19 8.84
N CYS A 714 -15.88 -16.55 8.07
CA CYS A 714 -16.10 -16.30 6.64
C CYS A 714 -16.27 -17.62 5.87
N ARG A 715 -17.28 -17.72 5.00
CA ARG A 715 -17.65 -18.91 4.20
C ARG A 715 -17.54 -18.70 2.69
N SER A 716 -17.07 -17.54 2.25
CA SER A 716 -16.74 -17.26 0.84
C SER A 716 -15.49 -16.38 0.76
N ILE A 717 -14.41 -16.96 0.25
CA ILE A 717 -13.09 -16.32 0.15
C ILE A 717 -12.69 -16.13 -1.31
N GLU A 718 -11.81 -15.17 -1.57
CA GLU A 718 -11.35 -14.79 -2.90
C GLU A 718 -9.85 -15.03 -3.05
N VAL A 719 -9.48 -15.67 -4.16
CA VAL A 719 -8.09 -16.00 -4.49
C VAL A 719 -7.76 -15.49 -5.88
N ASP A 720 -6.95 -14.43 -5.95
CA ASP A 720 -6.52 -13.82 -7.21
C ASP A 720 -5.25 -14.50 -7.74
N CYS A 721 -5.43 -15.34 -8.74
CA CYS A 721 -4.41 -16.23 -9.26
C CYS A 721 -3.72 -15.62 -10.48
N TRP A 722 -2.39 -15.58 -10.47
CA TRP A 722 -1.56 -15.03 -11.53
C TRP A 722 -0.45 -15.99 -11.91
N ASP A 723 0.07 -15.86 -13.13
CA ASP A 723 1.23 -16.65 -13.56
C ASP A 723 2.47 -16.29 -12.72
N GLY A 724 3.10 -17.28 -12.08
CA GLY A 724 4.42 -17.15 -11.49
C GLY A 724 5.52 -17.35 -12.53
N ARG A 725 6.66 -16.69 -12.31
CA ARG A 725 7.80 -16.67 -13.26
C ARG A 725 8.54 -18.00 -13.33
N ASP A 726 8.40 -18.82 -12.29
CA ASP A 726 8.93 -20.18 -12.16
C ASP A 726 7.99 -21.25 -12.76
N GLY A 727 6.90 -20.83 -13.40
CA GLY A 727 5.88 -21.73 -13.93
C GLY A 727 4.89 -22.24 -12.88
N GLN A 728 5.00 -21.81 -11.62
CA GLN A 728 4.03 -22.12 -10.56
C GLN A 728 3.03 -20.95 -10.38
N PRO A 729 1.74 -21.24 -10.15
CA PRO A 729 0.76 -20.18 -9.90
C PRO A 729 1.06 -19.44 -8.59
N ILE A 730 0.82 -18.13 -8.61
CA ILE A 730 0.98 -17.24 -7.45
C ILE A 730 -0.32 -16.51 -7.15
N VAL A 731 -0.47 -16.03 -5.92
CA VAL A 731 -1.59 -15.20 -5.49
C VAL A 731 -1.12 -13.78 -5.21
N LYS A 732 -1.78 -12.80 -5.83
CA LYS A 732 -1.52 -11.37 -5.63
C LYS A 732 -2.71 -10.54 -6.11
N HIS A 733 -2.85 -9.32 -5.60
CA HIS A 733 -3.79 -8.38 -6.21
C HIS A 733 -3.29 -7.95 -7.58
N GLY A 734 -4.14 -8.08 -8.59
CA GLY A 734 -3.83 -7.72 -9.96
C GLY A 734 -3.30 -6.29 -10.10
N TYR A 735 -2.28 -6.11 -10.95
CA TYR A 735 -1.70 -4.79 -11.27
C TYR A 735 -1.16 -3.97 -10.05
N SER A 736 -0.99 -4.59 -8.89
CA SER A 736 -0.50 -3.96 -7.66
C SER A 736 0.94 -4.42 -7.30
N LEU A 737 1.71 -3.58 -6.59
CA LEU A 737 3.08 -3.90 -6.11
C LEU A 737 3.09 -4.74 -4.83
N THR A 738 2.24 -5.76 -4.78
CA THR A 738 2.12 -6.63 -3.60
C THR A 738 3.10 -7.80 -3.71
N ALA A 739 3.73 -8.16 -2.60
CA ALA A 739 4.53 -9.38 -2.53
C ALA A 739 3.60 -10.56 -2.81
N SER A 740 3.91 -11.37 -3.81
CA SER A 740 3.12 -12.54 -4.17
C SER A 740 3.37 -13.66 -3.18
N ILE A 741 2.33 -14.43 -2.91
CA ILE A 741 2.41 -15.68 -2.13
C ILE A 741 2.22 -16.86 -3.08
N GLY A 742 2.82 -18.02 -2.76
CA GLY A 742 2.63 -19.23 -3.57
C GLY A 742 1.16 -19.66 -3.54
N PHE A 743 0.61 -20.09 -4.69
CA PHE A 743 -0.74 -20.64 -4.70
C PHE A 743 -0.84 -21.88 -3.83
N GLN A 744 0.18 -22.75 -3.84
CA GLN A 744 0.24 -23.92 -2.95
C GLN A 744 0.11 -23.52 -1.47
N ASP A 745 0.89 -22.54 -1.00
CA ASP A 745 0.87 -22.07 0.39
C ASP A 745 -0.53 -21.58 0.81
N VAL A 746 -1.23 -20.91 -0.12
CA VAL A 746 -2.61 -20.45 0.10
C VAL A 746 -3.58 -21.61 0.21
N ILE A 747 -3.49 -22.59 -0.69
CA ILE A 747 -4.35 -23.78 -0.67
C ILE A 747 -4.09 -24.62 0.59
N ASP A 748 -2.84 -24.77 1.02
CA ASP A 748 -2.46 -25.49 2.25
C ASP A 748 -3.09 -24.83 3.49
N ALA A 749 -2.98 -23.50 3.60
CA ALA A 749 -3.57 -22.76 4.70
C ALA A 749 -5.11 -22.83 4.68
N ILE A 750 -5.74 -22.72 3.50
CA ILE A 750 -7.19 -22.87 3.41
C ILE A 750 -7.60 -24.28 3.84
N ASN A 751 -6.87 -25.33 3.44
CA ASN A 751 -7.18 -26.70 3.85
C ASN A 751 -7.10 -26.89 5.38
N GLN A 752 -6.16 -26.21 6.03
CA GLN A 752 -5.99 -26.27 7.48
C GLN A 752 -7.09 -25.51 8.24
N TYR A 753 -7.49 -24.32 7.76
CA TYR A 753 -8.36 -23.40 8.50
C TYR A 753 -9.81 -23.35 7.99
N ALA A 754 -10.16 -24.00 6.88
CA ALA A 754 -11.49 -23.91 6.26
C ALA A 754 -12.63 -24.20 7.24
N PHE A 755 -12.44 -25.16 8.16
CA PHE A 755 -13.51 -25.66 9.04
C PHE A 755 -13.27 -25.43 10.53
N THR A 756 -12.42 -24.46 10.91
CA THR A 756 -12.12 -24.18 12.33
C THR A 756 -13.25 -23.45 13.05
N ALA A 757 -13.84 -22.44 12.42
CA ALA A 757 -14.93 -21.64 13.00
C ALA A 757 -16.33 -22.21 12.69
N SER A 758 -16.47 -22.95 11.58
CA SER A 758 -17.74 -23.51 11.11
C SER A 758 -17.45 -24.74 10.25
N ASP A 759 -18.24 -25.79 10.41
CA ASP A 759 -18.15 -27.04 9.63
C ASP A 759 -18.95 -26.99 8.31
N PHE A 760 -19.74 -25.92 8.10
CA PHE A 760 -20.50 -25.68 6.87
C PHE A 760 -19.58 -25.33 5.69
N PRO A 761 -20.06 -25.51 4.44
CA PRO A 761 -19.25 -25.39 3.23
C PRO A 761 -18.46 -24.08 3.09
N LEU A 762 -17.33 -24.16 2.39
CA LEU A 762 -16.50 -23.00 2.04
C LEU A 762 -16.53 -22.78 0.52
N TRP A 763 -16.90 -21.57 0.09
CA TRP A 763 -16.77 -21.12 -1.29
C TRP A 763 -15.40 -20.49 -1.53
N MET A 764 -14.69 -20.97 -2.54
CA MET A 764 -13.44 -20.39 -3.03
C MET A 764 -13.67 -19.74 -4.40
N SER A 765 -13.79 -18.42 -4.41
CA SER A 765 -13.93 -17.60 -5.62
C SER A 765 -12.55 -17.35 -6.24
N LEU A 766 -12.28 -18.01 -7.37
CA LEU A 766 -11.04 -17.84 -8.11
C LEU A 766 -11.16 -16.70 -9.12
N GLU A 767 -10.28 -15.71 -9.03
CA GLU A 767 -10.05 -14.74 -10.10
C GLU A 767 -8.77 -15.13 -10.85
N VAL A 768 -8.93 -15.76 -12.01
CA VAL A 768 -7.83 -16.44 -12.70
C VAL A 768 -7.29 -15.62 -13.86
N HIS A 769 -6.04 -15.19 -13.73
CA HIS A 769 -5.23 -14.52 -14.77
C HIS A 769 -4.06 -15.38 -15.25
N CYS A 770 -4.08 -16.68 -14.93
CA CYS A 770 -3.05 -17.65 -15.30
C CYS A 770 -3.21 -18.17 -16.73
N SER A 771 -2.07 -18.49 -17.35
CA SER A 771 -1.92 -19.24 -18.59
C SER A 771 -2.57 -20.63 -18.51
N PRO A 772 -2.99 -21.23 -19.64
CA PRO A 772 -3.60 -22.56 -19.66
C PRO A 772 -2.78 -23.64 -18.94
N ARG A 773 -1.44 -23.58 -19.05
CA ARG A 773 -0.53 -24.50 -18.36
C ARG A 773 -0.60 -24.36 -16.85
N GLN A 774 -0.58 -23.13 -16.33
CA GLN A 774 -0.67 -22.91 -14.88
C GLN A 774 -2.07 -23.16 -14.33
N LYS A 775 -3.12 -23.00 -15.14
CA LYS A 775 -4.48 -23.44 -14.76
C LYS A 775 -4.57 -24.94 -14.48
N VAL A 776 -3.89 -25.78 -15.29
CA VAL A 776 -3.78 -27.23 -15.04
C VAL A 776 -3.08 -27.48 -13.70
N ILE A 777 -1.99 -26.75 -13.42
CA ILE A 777 -1.26 -26.88 -12.16
C ILE A 777 -2.14 -26.48 -10.97
N MET A 778 -2.88 -25.37 -11.06
CA MET A 778 -3.83 -24.97 -10.01
C MET A 778 -4.88 -26.04 -9.73
N ALA A 779 -5.49 -26.61 -10.79
CA ALA A 779 -6.49 -27.67 -10.65
C ALA A 779 -5.91 -28.92 -9.99
N ARG A 780 -4.67 -29.29 -10.35
CA ARG A 780 -3.94 -30.39 -9.72
C ARG A 780 -3.67 -30.11 -8.24
N ILE A 781 -3.11 -28.95 -7.91
CA ILE A 781 -2.82 -28.53 -6.53
C ILE A 781 -4.08 -28.63 -5.66
N MET A 782 -5.21 -28.10 -6.13
CA MET A 782 -6.47 -28.16 -5.38
C MET A 782 -6.96 -29.60 -5.18
N ARG A 783 -6.89 -30.45 -6.22
CA ARG A 783 -7.28 -31.86 -6.12
C ARG A 783 -6.40 -32.65 -5.14
N GLU A 784 -5.09 -32.45 -5.22
CA GLU A 784 -4.12 -33.14 -4.35
C GLU A 784 -4.23 -32.66 -2.89
N THR A 785 -4.38 -31.36 -2.67
CA THR A 785 -4.34 -30.77 -1.32
C THR A 785 -5.67 -30.91 -0.58
N PHE A 786 -6.81 -30.63 -1.24
CA PHE A 786 -8.12 -30.76 -0.60
C PHE A 786 -8.63 -32.20 -0.59
N GLY A 787 -8.16 -33.04 -1.51
CA GLY A 787 -8.58 -34.43 -1.63
C GLY A 787 -10.10 -34.56 -1.68
N SER A 788 -10.67 -35.37 -0.78
CA SER A 788 -12.12 -35.61 -0.69
C SER A 788 -12.92 -34.38 -0.26
N ARG A 789 -12.31 -33.34 0.30
CA ARG A 789 -13.03 -32.12 0.70
C ARG A 789 -13.47 -31.29 -0.51
N LEU A 790 -12.77 -31.40 -1.64
CA LEU A 790 -13.12 -30.68 -2.87
C LEU A 790 -14.31 -31.34 -3.57
N VAL A 791 -15.31 -30.53 -3.93
CA VAL A 791 -16.42 -31.00 -4.78
C VAL A 791 -15.98 -31.00 -6.24
N THR A 792 -15.89 -32.19 -6.84
CA THR A 792 -15.51 -32.37 -8.26
C THR A 792 -16.67 -32.81 -9.14
N GLU A 793 -17.77 -33.26 -8.54
CA GLU A 793 -18.97 -33.73 -9.23
C GLU A 793 -20.24 -33.38 -8.43
N PRO A 794 -21.42 -33.33 -9.07
CA PRO A 794 -22.68 -33.14 -8.36
C PRO A 794 -22.95 -34.26 -7.36
N LEU A 795 -23.45 -33.91 -6.17
CA LEU A 795 -23.82 -34.85 -5.10
C LEU A 795 -24.95 -35.85 -5.51
N SER A 796 -25.75 -35.52 -6.52
CA SER A 796 -26.69 -36.45 -7.15
C SER A 796 -26.96 -36.04 -8.59
N GLU A 797 -27.22 -37.02 -9.48
CA GLU A 797 -27.55 -36.78 -10.89
C GLU A 797 -28.94 -36.13 -11.09
N LEU A 798 -29.76 -36.02 -10.03
CA LEU A 798 -31.17 -35.57 -10.09
C LEU A 798 -31.52 -34.34 -9.24
N SER A 799 -30.60 -33.70 -8.51
CA SER A 799 -31.00 -32.69 -7.51
C SER A 799 -31.47 -31.36 -8.12
N LYS A 800 -32.78 -31.26 -8.37
CA LYS A 800 -33.57 -30.05 -8.11
C LYS A 800 -34.21 -30.26 -6.73
N PRO A 801 -33.91 -29.46 -5.70
CA PRO A 801 -33.20 -28.16 -5.68
C PRO A 801 -31.66 -28.24 -5.51
N LEU A 802 -30.97 -27.09 -5.48
CA LEU A 802 -29.54 -27.00 -5.11
C LEU A 802 -29.30 -27.63 -3.73
N PRO A 803 -28.12 -28.23 -3.48
CA PRO A 803 -27.82 -28.85 -2.19
C PRO A 803 -27.89 -27.85 -1.05
N SER A 804 -28.23 -28.33 0.13
CA SER A 804 -28.26 -27.54 1.35
C SER A 804 -26.85 -27.36 1.95
N PRO A 805 -26.62 -26.33 2.78
CA PRO A 805 -25.39 -26.24 3.56
C PRO A 805 -25.10 -27.50 4.39
N SER A 806 -26.11 -28.17 4.97
CA SER A 806 -25.91 -29.45 5.69
C SER A 806 -25.36 -30.56 4.79
N GLN A 807 -25.88 -30.70 3.57
CA GLN A 807 -25.43 -31.72 2.61
C GLN A 807 -23.99 -31.49 2.13
N LEU A 808 -23.52 -30.25 2.22
CA LEU A 808 -22.18 -29.80 1.82
C LEU A 808 -21.24 -29.60 3.02
N ARG A 809 -21.59 -30.09 4.21
CA ARG A 809 -20.76 -30.00 5.42
C ARG A 809 -19.35 -30.57 5.15
N GLY A 810 -18.32 -29.84 5.56
CA GLY A 810 -16.91 -30.20 5.35
C GLY A 810 -16.43 -30.14 3.90
N ARG A 811 -17.20 -29.52 2.98
CA ARG A 811 -16.86 -29.44 1.55
C ARG A 811 -16.39 -28.04 1.13
N ILE A 812 -15.47 -28.02 0.16
CA ILE A 812 -14.94 -26.82 -0.49
C ILE A 812 -15.49 -26.77 -1.92
N LEU A 813 -16.13 -25.65 -2.26
CA LEU A 813 -16.74 -25.41 -3.57
C LEU A 813 -15.93 -24.36 -4.34
N ILE A 814 -15.65 -24.63 -5.62
CA ILE A 814 -14.95 -23.68 -6.48
C ILE A 814 -15.97 -22.82 -7.23
N LYS A 815 -15.73 -21.51 -7.20
CA LYS A 815 -16.36 -20.54 -8.11
C LYS A 815 -15.31 -20.08 -9.12
N ALA A 816 -15.53 -20.33 -10.41
CA ALA A 816 -14.64 -19.91 -11.49
C ALA A 816 -15.45 -19.40 -12.70
N LYS A 817 -14.88 -18.45 -13.45
CA LYS A 817 -15.56 -17.85 -14.61
C LYS A 817 -15.60 -18.83 -15.79
N VAL A 818 -16.80 -19.08 -16.33
CA VAL A 818 -16.99 -19.97 -17.50
C VAL A 818 -17.16 -19.19 -18.80
N ALA A 819 -16.74 -19.78 -19.93
CA ALA A 819 -16.84 -19.16 -21.25
C ALA A 819 -18.29 -18.95 -21.71
N LYS A 820 -18.53 -17.92 -22.53
CA LYS A 820 -19.85 -17.66 -23.13
C LYS A 820 -20.19 -18.78 -24.13
N GLY A 821 -21.12 -19.66 -23.77
CA GLY A 821 -21.65 -20.71 -24.66
C GLY A 821 -21.66 -22.13 -24.06
N ALA A 822 -20.85 -22.40 -23.03
CA ALA A 822 -20.64 -23.76 -22.53
C ALA A 822 -21.78 -24.32 -21.64
N GLY A 823 -22.84 -23.56 -21.39
CA GLY A 823 -23.92 -23.92 -20.46
C GLY A 823 -25.21 -24.46 -21.11
N SER A 824 -25.34 -24.45 -22.43
CA SER A 824 -26.60 -24.83 -23.12
C SER A 824 -26.60 -26.26 -23.68
N GLY A 825 -25.49 -27.00 -23.56
CA GLY A 825 -25.29 -28.24 -24.33
C GLY A 825 -25.57 -29.56 -23.62
N ARG A 826 -25.79 -29.58 -22.30
CA ARG A 826 -25.86 -30.85 -21.55
C ARG A 826 -27.27 -31.39 -21.25
N GLU A 827 -28.32 -30.58 -21.42
CA GLU A 827 -29.71 -31.01 -21.21
C GLU A 827 -30.59 -30.93 -22.48
N ALA A 828 -30.09 -30.39 -23.59
CA ALA A 828 -30.88 -30.16 -24.82
C ALA A 828 -30.81 -31.31 -25.86
N GLU A 829 -30.12 -32.41 -25.57
CA GLU A 829 -29.97 -33.55 -26.50
C GLU A 829 -31.01 -34.66 -26.31
N LEU A 830 -31.90 -34.57 -25.32
CA LEU A 830 -32.92 -35.58 -25.03
C LEU A 830 -34.35 -35.22 -25.49
N LEU A 831 -34.58 -34.03 -26.03
CA LEU A 831 -35.91 -33.58 -26.49
C LEU A 831 -35.80 -32.83 -27.82
N LYS A 832 -35.52 -33.55 -28.90
CA LYS A 832 -35.76 -33.10 -30.27
C LYS A 832 -36.84 -33.99 -30.88
N ASP A 833 -38.08 -33.53 -30.81
CA ASP A 833 -39.09 -33.84 -31.83
C ASP A 833 -40.18 -32.76 -31.83
N ALA A 834 -40.42 -32.22 -33.03
CA ALA A 834 -41.54 -31.39 -33.51
C ALA A 834 -41.21 -29.93 -33.92
N PRO A 835 -41.85 -29.43 -35.02
CA PRO A 835 -41.31 -28.35 -35.86
C PRO A 835 -41.88 -26.96 -35.53
N SER A 836 -41.12 -25.93 -35.91
CA SER A 836 -41.48 -24.49 -35.90
C SER A 836 -42.78 -24.18 -36.66
N PRO A 837 -43.38 -22.99 -36.46
CA PRO A 837 -43.08 -21.91 -37.43
C PRO A 837 -43.04 -20.46 -36.90
N ARG A 838 -42.05 -19.72 -37.44
CA ARG A 838 -42.03 -18.34 -38.00
C ARG A 838 -43.14 -17.33 -37.61
N GLN A 839 -42.74 -16.12 -37.19
CA GLN A 839 -42.89 -14.83 -37.92
C GLN A 839 -42.47 -13.63 -37.02
N SER A 840 -41.42 -12.90 -37.41
CA SER A 840 -41.40 -11.54 -38.00
C SER A 840 -41.70 -10.41 -37.00
N GLN A 841 -40.65 -9.67 -36.62
CA GLN A 841 -40.41 -8.25 -36.99
C GLN A 841 -41.28 -7.26 -36.21
N ASP A 842 -40.68 -6.48 -35.31
CA ASP A 842 -40.45 -5.08 -35.69
C ASP A 842 -39.30 -4.43 -34.89
N GLN A 843 -38.65 -3.48 -35.56
CA GLN A 843 -37.44 -2.76 -35.19
C GLN A 843 -37.75 -1.52 -34.36
N GLY A 844 -36.79 -1.16 -33.50
CA GLY A 844 -36.75 0.12 -32.79
C GLY A 844 -35.40 0.32 -32.12
N ASN A 845 -34.36 0.52 -32.93
CA ASN A 845 -33.01 0.91 -32.48
C ASN A 845 -33.03 2.28 -31.80
N LEU A 846 -32.38 2.42 -30.64
CA LEU A 846 -31.49 3.54 -30.37
C LEU A 846 -30.27 3.07 -29.55
N THR A 847 -29.12 3.52 -30.02
CA THR A 847 -27.73 3.14 -29.77
C THR A 847 -27.14 3.76 -28.51
N GLU A 848 -26.23 3.04 -27.83
CA GLU A 848 -24.98 3.54 -27.20
C GLU A 848 -24.21 2.31 -26.66
N ALA A 849 -23.20 1.84 -27.38
CA ALA A 849 -21.78 2.21 -27.27
C ALA A 849 -21.03 1.27 -26.29
N GLU A 850 -20.57 0.15 -26.85
CA GLU A 850 -19.55 -0.72 -26.25
C GLU A 850 -18.18 -0.04 -26.38
N SER A 851 -17.48 0.19 -25.27
CA SER A 851 -16.04 0.42 -25.24
C SER A 851 -15.34 -0.89 -24.85
N THR A 852 -14.91 -1.62 -25.87
CA THR A 852 -13.75 -2.50 -25.77
C THR A 852 -12.53 -1.65 -26.06
N ASP A 853 -11.44 -1.81 -25.31
CA ASP A 853 -10.13 -1.61 -25.93
C ASP A 853 -9.03 -2.39 -25.18
N SER A 854 -8.78 -3.58 -25.71
CA SER A 854 -7.50 -4.26 -25.63
C SER A 854 -6.68 -3.75 -26.83
N MET A 855 -5.63 -2.99 -26.58
CA MET A 855 -4.78 -2.47 -27.65
C MET A 855 -3.67 -3.48 -28.00
N SER A 856 -3.73 -4.07 -29.20
CA SER A 856 -2.58 -4.69 -29.86
C SER A 856 -2.63 -4.46 -31.37
N GLY A 857 -1.56 -3.89 -31.92
CA GLY A 857 -1.17 -3.82 -33.34
C GLY A 857 0.25 -3.22 -33.37
N ILE A 858 1.22 -3.67 -34.19
CA ILE A 858 1.14 -3.98 -35.63
C ILE A 858 2.33 -4.87 -36.06
N GLU A 859 1.99 -5.83 -36.94
CA GLU A 859 2.68 -6.48 -38.09
C GLU A 859 4.13 -7.01 -38.05
N SER A 860 4.27 -8.27 -38.52
CA SER A 860 5.19 -8.61 -39.61
C SER A 860 4.79 -9.90 -40.36
N ILE A 861 4.52 -9.75 -41.66
CA ILE A 861 5.06 -10.47 -42.84
C ILE A 861 5.04 -12.02 -42.90
N ALA A 862 4.57 -12.51 -44.05
CA ALA A 862 4.30 -13.88 -44.47
C ALA A 862 5.52 -14.78 -44.80
N GLY A 863 5.24 -16.09 -44.85
CA GLY A 863 6.06 -17.20 -45.39
C GLY A 863 6.54 -18.14 -44.28
N SER A 864 6.36 -19.46 -44.26
CA SER A 864 5.96 -20.45 -45.27
C SER A 864 5.52 -21.75 -44.56
N GLN A 865 4.77 -22.58 -45.27
CA GLN A 865 4.24 -23.89 -44.85
C GLN A 865 5.33 -24.90 -44.46
N GLU A 866 5.04 -25.76 -43.50
CA GLU A 866 5.34 -27.20 -43.58
C GLU A 866 4.41 -27.99 -42.65
N ALA A 867 3.95 -29.13 -43.16
CA ALA A 867 2.87 -29.95 -42.61
C ALA A 867 3.40 -31.31 -42.11
N ALA A 868 2.56 -31.95 -41.27
CA ALA A 868 2.59 -33.33 -40.76
C ALA A 868 3.55 -33.58 -39.56
N SER A 869 3.14 -34.23 -38.47
CA SER A 869 2.28 -35.43 -38.39
C SER A 869 1.45 -35.49 -37.10
N GLN A 870 0.24 -36.04 -37.23
CA GLN A 870 -0.73 -36.31 -36.16
C GLN A 870 -0.34 -37.56 -35.35
N VAL A 871 -0.50 -37.50 -34.02
CA VAL A 871 -0.83 -38.66 -33.18
C VAL A 871 -2.01 -38.26 -32.29
N SER A 872 -3.04 -39.09 -32.33
CA SER A 872 -4.40 -38.92 -31.80
C SER A 872 -4.45 -38.77 -30.27
N GLN A 873 -5.02 -37.65 -29.81
CA GLN A 873 -5.38 -37.39 -28.42
C GLN A 873 -6.89 -37.64 -28.20
N PRO A 874 -7.34 -38.07 -27.00
CA PRO A 874 -8.74 -38.22 -26.65
C PRO A 874 -9.48 -36.87 -26.69
N GLN A 875 -10.76 -36.89 -27.05
CA GLN A 875 -11.64 -35.72 -27.21
C GLN A 875 -11.54 -34.73 -26.03
N PRO A 876 -11.27 -33.42 -26.27
CA PRO A 876 -11.15 -32.43 -25.21
C PRO A 876 -12.52 -32.06 -24.62
N SER A 877 -12.58 -31.92 -23.30
CA SER A 877 -13.69 -31.27 -22.61
C SER A 877 -13.87 -29.84 -23.14
N VAL A 878 -15.12 -29.43 -23.35
CA VAL A 878 -15.49 -28.09 -23.87
C VAL A 878 -15.08 -26.96 -22.90
N ASN A 879 -14.75 -27.30 -21.65
CA ASN A 879 -14.29 -26.39 -20.60
C ASN A 879 -12.88 -26.78 -20.12
N GLY A 880 -12.11 -25.78 -19.66
CA GLY A 880 -10.79 -26.00 -19.10
C GLY A 880 -10.82 -26.71 -17.73
N PRO A 881 -9.67 -27.19 -17.24
CA PRO A 881 -9.58 -28.04 -16.04
C PRO A 881 -9.98 -27.35 -14.73
N LEU A 882 -9.98 -26.01 -14.68
CA LEU A 882 -10.46 -25.24 -13.52
C LEU A 882 -11.96 -25.02 -13.58
N GLU A 883 -12.48 -24.78 -14.78
CA GLU A 883 -13.89 -24.57 -15.04
C GLU A 883 -14.70 -25.85 -14.74
N ASP A 884 -14.11 -27.04 -14.94
CA ASP A 884 -14.71 -28.33 -14.56
C ASP A 884 -14.87 -28.51 -13.04
N LEU A 885 -14.04 -27.84 -12.22
CA LEU A 885 -14.16 -27.87 -10.75
C LEU A 885 -15.31 -26.98 -10.25
N ALA A 886 -15.85 -26.09 -11.08
CA ALA A 886 -16.91 -25.15 -10.71
C ALA A 886 -18.32 -25.78 -10.83
N VAL A 887 -18.54 -26.91 -10.15
CA VAL A 887 -19.78 -27.72 -10.22
C VAL A 887 -21.04 -26.90 -9.88
N TYR A 888 -21.03 -26.26 -8.72
CA TYR A 888 -22.12 -25.40 -8.24
C TYR A 888 -21.79 -23.90 -8.32
N GLY A 889 -20.58 -23.56 -8.77
CA GLY A 889 -20.07 -22.20 -8.83
C GLY A 889 -19.68 -21.66 -10.21
N PRO A 890 -20.32 -22.05 -11.34
CA PRO A 890 -19.96 -21.47 -12.63
C PRO A 890 -20.26 -19.96 -12.63
N GLY A 891 -19.23 -19.15 -12.74
CA GLY A 891 -19.29 -17.70 -12.60
C GLY A 891 -19.59 -16.99 -13.91
N LYS A 892 -20.50 -16.01 -13.88
CA LYS A 892 -20.83 -15.13 -15.02
C LYS A 892 -20.97 -13.67 -14.58
N ARG A 893 -20.92 -12.75 -15.56
CA ARG A 893 -21.35 -11.36 -15.34
C ARG A 893 -22.88 -11.32 -15.29
N LEU A 894 -23.42 -10.46 -14.43
CA LEU A 894 -24.87 -10.23 -14.33
C LEU A 894 -25.42 -9.75 -15.69
N PRO A 895 -26.32 -10.49 -16.36
CA PRO A 895 -26.94 -10.06 -17.61
C PRO A 895 -28.02 -8.99 -17.34
N ARG A 896 -28.54 -8.35 -18.39
CA ARG A 896 -29.74 -7.51 -18.29
C ARG A 896 -30.94 -8.36 -17.82
N PRO A 897 -31.93 -7.78 -17.12
CA PRO A 897 -33.06 -8.54 -16.58
C PRO A 897 -33.76 -9.44 -17.62
N SER A 898 -33.93 -8.95 -18.86
CA SER A 898 -34.57 -9.69 -19.96
C SER A 898 -33.76 -10.87 -20.53
N LYS A 899 -32.50 -11.06 -20.11
CA LYS A 899 -31.60 -12.11 -20.59
C LYS A 899 -31.10 -13.02 -19.47
N ILE A 900 -31.76 -13.03 -18.31
CA ILE A 900 -31.48 -13.97 -17.25
C ILE A 900 -31.91 -15.36 -17.73
N ASP A 901 -30.97 -16.29 -17.70
CA ASP A 901 -31.29 -17.71 -17.88
C ASP A 901 -32.01 -18.19 -16.62
N ALA A 902 -33.11 -18.93 -16.73
CA ALA A 902 -33.81 -19.50 -15.58
C ALA A 902 -33.36 -20.95 -15.29
N THR A 903 -32.64 -21.58 -16.22
CA THR A 903 -32.32 -23.00 -16.19
C THR A 903 -30.97 -23.27 -15.55
N GLY A 904 -29.92 -22.50 -15.82
CA GLY A 904 -28.59 -22.75 -15.26
C GLY A 904 -28.44 -22.50 -13.74
N ASN A 905 -27.27 -22.83 -13.20
CA ASN A 905 -26.89 -22.58 -11.80
C ASN A 905 -25.67 -21.64 -11.70
N PHE A 906 -25.79 -20.44 -12.27
CA PHE A 906 -24.69 -19.46 -12.29
C PHE A 906 -24.59 -18.62 -11.03
N ILE A 907 -23.35 -18.27 -10.65
CA ILE A 907 -23.07 -17.19 -9.70
C ILE A 907 -22.74 -15.92 -10.48
N TYR A 908 -23.62 -14.93 -10.42
CA TYR A 908 -23.42 -13.64 -11.06
C TYR A 908 -22.58 -12.72 -10.17
N SER A 909 -21.45 -12.22 -10.68
CA SER A 909 -20.61 -11.25 -9.96
C SER A 909 -20.75 -9.86 -10.55
N VAL A 910 -20.90 -8.84 -9.70
CA VAL A 910 -21.11 -7.43 -10.10
C VAL A 910 -20.57 -6.46 -9.06
N SER A 911 -19.96 -5.35 -9.48
CA SER A 911 -19.50 -4.31 -8.55
C SER A 911 -20.68 -3.51 -7.97
N GLU A 912 -20.51 -2.90 -6.81
CA GLU A 912 -21.55 -2.09 -6.18
C GLU A 912 -22.12 -0.97 -7.08
N ALA A 913 -21.27 -0.36 -7.91
CA ALA A 913 -21.67 0.73 -8.81
C ALA A 913 -22.56 0.19 -9.94
N ASN A 914 -22.15 -0.94 -10.54
CA ASN A 914 -22.91 -1.60 -11.59
C ASN A 914 -24.22 -2.21 -11.07
N PHE A 915 -24.25 -2.69 -9.83
CA PHE A 915 -25.47 -3.17 -9.20
C PHE A 915 -26.49 -2.04 -9.00
N LYS A 916 -26.05 -0.86 -8.57
CA LYS A 916 -26.93 0.33 -8.48
C LYS A 916 -27.51 0.71 -9.84
N SER A 917 -26.69 0.67 -10.90
CA SER A 917 -27.17 0.92 -12.26
C SER A 917 -28.14 -0.15 -12.75
N TYR A 918 -27.94 -1.42 -12.36
CA TYR A 918 -28.85 -2.52 -12.67
C TYR A 918 -30.23 -2.32 -12.02
N LEU A 919 -30.28 -1.90 -10.76
CA LEU A 919 -31.54 -1.64 -10.07
C LEU A 919 -32.36 -0.52 -10.73
N LYS A 920 -31.69 0.55 -11.21
CA LYS A 920 -32.38 1.65 -11.93
C LYS A 920 -33.02 1.22 -13.25
N GLN A 921 -32.56 0.14 -13.85
CA GLN A 921 -33.12 -0.39 -15.11
C GLN A 921 -34.34 -1.29 -14.87
N LYS A 922 -34.60 -1.68 -13.61
CA LYS A 922 -35.71 -2.55 -13.27
C LYS A 922 -36.92 -1.71 -12.90
N GLU A 923 -38.08 -2.03 -13.48
CA GLU A 923 -39.34 -1.34 -13.19
C GLU A 923 -39.88 -1.67 -11.78
N ASP A 924 -39.57 -2.85 -11.26
CA ASP A 924 -39.95 -3.31 -9.92
C ASP A 924 -38.72 -3.48 -9.01
N GLU A 925 -38.61 -2.62 -8.00
CA GLU A 925 -37.53 -2.63 -7.01
C GLU A 925 -37.67 -3.72 -5.92
N SER A 926 -38.75 -4.50 -5.88
CA SER A 926 -39.07 -5.38 -4.74
C SER A 926 -38.12 -6.58 -4.55
N SER A 927 -37.50 -7.09 -5.62
CA SER A 927 -36.58 -8.23 -5.57
C SER A 927 -35.61 -8.24 -6.76
N LEU A 928 -34.59 -9.11 -6.78
CA LEU A 928 -33.71 -9.23 -7.96
C LEU A 928 -34.32 -10.02 -9.13
N GLY A 929 -35.50 -10.62 -8.97
CA GLY A 929 -36.08 -11.51 -9.98
C GLY A 929 -35.39 -12.89 -10.08
N PHE A 930 -34.59 -13.26 -9.08
CA PHE A 930 -33.95 -14.59 -8.98
C PHE A 930 -34.76 -15.59 -8.12
N LEU A 931 -35.97 -15.21 -7.68
CA LEU A 931 -36.88 -16.10 -6.98
C LEU A 931 -37.18 -17.32 -7.87
N ASN A 932 -37.14 -18.52 -7.30
CA ASN A 932 -37.27 -19.80 -8.00
C ASN A 932 -36.18 -20.15 -9.03
N THR A 933 -35.07 -19.42 -9.06
CA THR A 933 -33.90 -19.77 -9.90
C THR A 933 -32.80 -20.47 -9.08
N ARG A 934 -31.86 -21.13 -9.76
CA ARG A 934 -30.65 -21.70 -9.14
C ARG A 934 -29.49 -20.68 -9.07
N HIS A 935 -29.78 -19.39 -9.26
CA HIS A 935 -28.76 -18.35 -9.33
C HIS A 935 -28.43 -17.75 -7.96
N MET A 936 -27.16 -17.39 -7.81
CA MET A 936 -26.69 -16.57 -6.71
C MET A 936 -26.01 -15.32 -7.23
N VAL A 937 -25.97 -14.29 -6.40
CA VAL A 937 -25.33 -13.02 -6.72
C VAL A 937 -24.22 -12.74 -5.72
N ARG A 938 -23.05 -12.41 -6.25
CA ARG A 938 -21.92 -11.83 -5.52
C ARG A 938 -21.79 -10.35 -5.87
N VAL A 939 -21.92 -9.50 -4.86
CA VAL A 939 -21.61 -8.07 -4.97
C VAL A 939 -20.29 -7.80 -4.27
N TYR A 940 -19.43 -7.03 -4.89
CA TYR A 940 -18.12 -6.68 -4.34
C TYR A 940 -17.86 -5.15 -4.39
N PRO A 941 -16.96 -4.63 -3.54
CA PRO A 941 -16.62 -3.21 -3.48
C PRO A 941 -16.06 -2.72 -4.82
N ASP A 942 -16.36 -1.47 -5.19
CA ASP A 942 -15.85 -0.91 -6.44
C ASP A 942 -14.34 -0.63 -6.36
N ALA A 943 -13.65 -0.66 -7.51
CA ALA A 943 -12.22 -0.37 -7.61
C ALA A 943 -11.84 1.03 -7.10
N SER A 944 -12.79 1.97 -7.06
CA SER A 944 -12.62 3.30 -6.45
C SER A 944 -12.32 3.27 -4.94
N ARG A 945 -12.65 2.17 -4.24
CA ARG A 945 -12.38 2.00 -2.79
C ARG A 945 -10.95 1.55 -2.52
N ILE A 946 -9.99 2.35 -2.96
CA ILE A 946 -8.54 2.10 -2.83
C ILE A 946 -8.07 1.97 -1.37
N ASP A 947 -8.80 2.58 -0.44
CA ASP A 947 -8.55 2.53 1.00
C ASP A 947 -9.08 1.23 1.65
N SER A 948 -9.71 0.35 0.88
CA SER A 948 -10.42 -0.85 1.34
C SER A 948 -11.65 -0.55 2.21
N SER A 949 -12.25 0.63 2.10
CA SER A 949 -13.57 0.90 2.71
C SER A 949 -14.62 -0.12 2.25
N ASN A 950 -15.63 -0.39 3.09
CA ASN A 950 -16.67 -1.36 2.74
C ASN A 950 -17.93 -0.70 2.16
N LEU A 951 -18.60 -1.45 1.29
CA LEU A 951 -20.00 -1.21 0.93
C LEU A 951 -20.91 -1.51 2.13
N SER A 952 -22.14 -0.99 2.12
CA SER A 952 -23.12 -1.33 3.15
C SER A 952 -23.83 -2.64 2.79
N PRO A 953 -23.56 -3.77 3.46
CA PRO A 953 -24.09 -5.07 3.07
C PRO A 953 -25.63 -5.14 3.19
N LEU A 954 -26.19 -4.39 4.13
CA LEU A 954 -27.64 -4.28 4.35
C LEU A 954 -28.41 -3.81 3.11
N GLN A 955 -27.81 -2.93 2.31
CA GLN A 955 -28.41 -2.44 1.06
C GLN A 955 -28.49 -3.51 -0.03
N TYR A 956 -27.75 -4.61 0.10
CA TYR A 956 -27.73 -5.71 -0.86
C TYR A 956 -28.50 -6.92 -0.34
N TRP A 957 -28.43 -7.20 0.97
CA TRP A 957 -29.22 -8.25 1.61
C TRP A 957 -30.72 -8.02 1.44
N ARG A 958 -31.19 -6.76 1.48
CA ARG A 958 -32.61 -6.42 1.23
C ARG A 958 -33.11 -6.87 -0.16
N TYR A 959 -32.21 -6.99 -1.13
CA TYR A 959 -32.53 -7.48 -2.47
C TYR A 959 -32.26 -8.98 -2.66
N GLY A 960 -31.87 -9.69 -1.59
CA GLY A 960 -31.59 -11.12 -1.63
C GLY A 960 -30.20 -11.50 -2.14
N VAL A 961 -29.25 -10.56 -2.22
CA VAL A 961 -27.85 -10.85 -2.58
C VAL A 961 -27.24 -11.78 -1.53
N GLN A 962 -26.83 -12.98 -1.95
CA GLN A 962 -26.27 -13.99 -1.07
C GLN A 962 -24.86 -13.62 -0.59
N MET A 963 -23.99 -13.20 -1.50
CA MET A 963 -22.57 -12.96 -1.24
C MET A 963 -22.24 -11.46 -1.32
N ALA A 964 -22.55 -10.71 -0.28
CA ALA A 964 -22.10 -9.32 -0.14
C ALA A 964 -20.66 -9.31 0.38
N ALA A 965 -19.67 -9.28 -0.53
CA ALA A 965 -18.27 -9.42 -0.20
C ALA A 965 -17.69 -8.13 0.39
N LEU A 966 -17.01 -8.23 1.54
CA LEU A 966 -16.39 -7.11 2.25
C LEU A 966 -14.86 -7.28 2.38
N ASN A 967 -14.15 -6.17 2.54
CA ASN A 967 -12.73 -6.12 2.87
C ASN A 967 -12.53 -6.39 4.37
N TYR A 968 -12.14 -7.62 4.73
CA TYR A 968 -12.00 -8.10 6.12
C TYR A 968 -10.91 -7.40 6.92
N GLN A 969 -9.96 -6.76 6.25
CA GLN A 969 -8.90 -5.98 6.88
C GLN A 969 -9.36 -4.60 7.40
N THR A 970 -10.57 -4.17 7.08
CA THR A 970 -11.08 -2.84 7.40
C THR A 970 -12.12 -2.89 8.51
N SER A 971 -11.75 -2.42 9.71
CA SER A 971 -12.67 -2.26 10.83
C SER A 971 -13.54 -1.00 10.69
N ASP A 972 -14.61 -1.08 9.92
CA ASP A 972 -15.63 -0.03 9.81
C ASP A 972 -17.02 -0.49 10.29
N LEU A 973 -18.01 0.41 10.26
CA LEU A 973 -19.39 0.12 10.65
C LEU A 973 -19.97 -1.06 9.86
N ASN A 974 -19.62 -1.19 8.58
CA ASN A 974 -20.17 -2.21 7.71
C ASN A 974 -19.58 -3.60 8.02
N MET A 975 -18.31 -3.66 8.43
CA MET A 975 -17.73 -4.88 8.98
C MET A 975 -18.39 -5.28 10.31
N GLY A 976 -18.62 -4.31 11.20
CA GLY A 976 -19.38 -4.56 12.44
C GLY A 976 -20.80 -5.09 12.17
N LEU A 977 -21.45 -4.59 11.12
CA LEU A 977 -22.75 -5.08 10.66
C LEU A 977 -22.67 -6.50 10.08
N ASN A 978 -21.60 -6.83 9.36
CA ASN A 978 -21.34 -8.18 8.88
C ASN A 978 -21.15 -9.16 10.04
N HIS A 979 -20.33 -8.80 11.04
CA HIS A 979 -20.18 -9.61 12.26
C HIS A 979 -21.52 -9.78 12.97
N ALA A 980 -22.30 -8.71 13.12
CA ALA A 980 -23.61 -8.79 13.76
C ALA A 980 -24.61 -9.70 13.02
N MET A 981 -24.53 -9.79 11.69
CA MET A 981 -25.36 -10.66 10.86
C MET A 981 -25.02 -12.14 11.06
N PHE A 982 -23.72 -12.46 11.13
CA PHE A 982 -23.22 -13.82 11.23
C PHE A 982 -22.77 -14.17 12.65
N ASN A 983 -23.40 -13.58 13.67
CA ASN A 983 -23.10 -13.85 15.07
C ASN A 983 -24.39 -14.14 15.85
N GLY A 984 -24.29 -15.11 16.76
CA GLY A 984 -25.36 -15.55 17.64
C GLY A 984 -26.19 -16.70 17.08
N GLY A 985 -26.51 -17.67 17.94
CA GLY A 985 -27.31 -18.84 17.56
C GLY A 985 -26.72 -19.60 16.36
N THR A 986 -27.59 -20.01 15.45
CA THR A 986 -27.24 -20.73 14.21
C THR A 986 -26.64 -19.84 13.12
N ASP A 987 -26.76 -18.51 13.25
CA ASP A 987 -26.23 -17.54 12.28
C ASP A 987 -24.69 -17.52 12.27
N ASN A 988 -24.07 -17.95 13.37
CA ASN A 988 -22.61 -18.12 13.51
C ASN A 988 -22.01 -19.21 12.60
N SER A 989 -22.85 -19.97 11.89
CA SER A 989 -22.42 -20.88 10.81
C SER A 989 -21.75 -20.15 9.65
N GLY A 990 -21.98 -18.84 9.51
CA GLY A 990 -21.66 -18.05 8.31
C GLY A 990 -22.72 -18.18 7.20
N TYR A 991 -23.84 -18.86 7.48
CA TYR A 991 -25.00 -19.01 6.61
C TYR A 991 -26.27 -18.58 7.35
N VAL A 992 -26.94 -17.53 6.86
CA VAL A 992 -28.17 -17.01 7.48
C VAL A 992 -29.32 -17.14 6.50
N LEU A 993 -30.40 -17.81 6.93
CA LEU A 993 -31.55 -18.01 6.06
C LEU A 993 -32.20 -16.65 5.72
N LYS A 994 -32.52 -16.45 4.44
CA LYS A 994 -33.22 -15.24 3.99
C LYS A 994 -34.63 -15.15 4.60
N PRO A 995 -35.18 -13.94 4.82
CA PRO A 995 -36.60 -13.79 5.17
C PRO A 995 -37.52 -14.37 4.08
N ASP A 996 -38.72 -14.81 4.47
CA ASP A 996 -39.68 -15.46 3.55
C ASP A 996 -39.95 -14.67 2.28
N ARG A 997 -40.01 -13.33 2.40
CA ARG A 997 -40.22 -12.44 1.27
C ARG A 997 -39.15 -12.49 0.17
N LEU A 998 -37.95 -12.96 0.50
CA LEU A 998 -36.83 -13.12 -0.43
C LEU A 998 -36.66 -14.58 -0.89
N ARG A 999 -37.61 -15.45 -0.52
CA ARG A 999 -37.64 -16.87 -0.88
C ARG A 999 -38.92 -17.26 -1.63
N GLN A 1000 -40.01 -16.53 -1.44
CA GLN A 1000 -41.30 -16.79 -2.06
C GLN A 1000 -41.64 -15.73 -3.12
N PRO A 1001 -42.42 -16.09 -4.17
CA PRO A 1001 -42.98 -15.14 -5.13
C PRO A 1001 -43.73 -13.98 -4.46
N PRO A 1002 -43.62 -12.73 -4.96
CA PRO A 1002 -44.28 -11.56 -4.37
C PRO A 1002 -45.79 -11.73 -4.19
N GLU A 1003 -46.45 -12.49 -5.06
CA GLU A 1003 -47.91 -12.70 -5.05
C GLU A 1003 -48.39 -13.48 -3.81
N LEU A 1004 -47.50 -14.22 -3.14
CA LEU A 1004 -47.81 -15.05 -1.98
C LEU A 1004 -47.52 -14.35 -0.64
N ILE A 1005 -46.93 -13.16 -0.66
CA ILE A 1005 -46.52 -12.44 0.54
C ILE A 1005 -47.38 -11.17 0.68
N PRO A 1006 -48.08 -10.97 1.81
CA PRO A 1006 -48.80 -9.72 2.05
C PRO A 1006 -47.84 -8.54 2.06
N ASP A 1007 -48.20 -7.44 1.38
CA ASP A 1007 -47.36 -6.24 1.23
C ASP A 1007 -47.25 -5.39 2.53
N ASN A 1008 -47.60 -5.98 3.66
CA ASN A 1008 -47.70 -5.29 4.95
C ASN A 1008 -46.32 -5.17 5.62
N THR A 1009 -46.04 -3.97 6.13
CA THR A 1009 -44.98 -3.74 7.11
C THR A 1009 -45.34 -4.43 8.42
N GLN A 1010 -44.34 -4.97 9.12
CA GLN A 1010 -44.51 -5.46 10.48
C GLN A 1010 -43.99 -4.41 11.45
N GLU A 1011 -44.77 -4.15 12.48
CA GLU A 1011 -44.40 -3.23 13.56
C GLU A 1011 -43.61 -3.98 14.63
N LEU A 1012 -42.39 -3.52 14.89
CA LEU A 1012 -41.53 -4.04 15.96
C LEU A 1012 -41.53 -3.05 17.12
N ARG A 1013 -41.95 -3.52 18.29
CA ARG A 1013 -41.92 -2.75 19.54
C ARG A 1013 -41.07 -3.47 20.58
N PHE A 1014 -40.15 -2.74 21.19
CA PHE A 1014 -39.32 -3.25 22.28
C PHE A 1014 -38.75 -2.08 23.10
N SER A 1015 -38.37 -2.36 24.35
CA SER A 1015 -37.71 -1.39 25.22
C SER A 1015 -36.40 -1.93 25.77
N ILE A 1016 -35.44 -1.03 25.97
CA ILE A 1016 -34.15 -1.33 26.57
C ILE A 1016 -33.94 -0.43 27.78
N ASP A 1017 -33.90 -1.02 28.96
CA ASP A 1017 -33.47 -0.34 30.17
C ASP A 1017 -31.95 -0.45 30.28
N VAL A 1018 -31.24 0.65 30.14
CA VAL A 1018 -29.79 0.71 30.31
C VAL A 1018 -29.51 0.99 31.79
N LEU A 1019 -29.02 0.00 32.52
CA LEU A 1019 -28.88 0.05 33.98
C LEU A 1019 -27.52 0.59 34.40
N MET A 1020 -26.45 -0.09 33.98
CA MET A 1020 -25.08 0.28 34.32
C MET A 1020 -24.06 -0.24 33.30
N THR A 1021 -22.84 0.28 33.36
CA THR A 1021 -21.66 -0.36 32.73
C THR A 1021 -21.03 -1.35 33.71
N LYS A 1022 -20.33 -2.37 33.21
CA LYS A 1022 -19.50 -3.28 34.00
C LYS A 1022 -18.15 -3.44 33.32
N ASP A 1023 -17.06 -3.28 34.07
CA ASP A 1023 -15.68 -3.52 33.59
C ASP A 1023 -15.32 -2.68 32.33
N LEU A 1024 -15.87 -1.47 32.21
CA LEU A 1024 -15.65 -0.59 31.05
C LEU A 1024 -14.16 -0.21 30.94
N CYS A 1025 -13.61 -0.25 29.72
CA CYS A 1025 -12.24 0.22 29.52
C CYS A 1025 -12.16 1.77 29.61
N TRP A 1026 -11.25 2.28 30.43
CA TRP A 1026 -11.14 3.71 30.76
C TRP A 1026 -10.06 4.44 29.95
N PRO A 1027 -10.25 5.73 29.62
CA PRO A 1027 -9.19 6.58 29.06
C PRO A 1027 -8.05 6.78 30.07
N GLU A 1028 -6.79 6.80 29.61
CA GLU A 1028 -5.61 6.98 30.47
C GLU A 1028 -5.61 8.31 31.25
N THR A 1029 -6.15 9.37 30.64
CA THR A 1029 -6.26 10.72 31.21
C THR A 1029 -7.66 11.29 31.01
N THR A 1030 -8.43 11.42 32.09
CA THR A 1030 -9.77 12.03 32.10
C THR A 1030 -9.69 13.47 32.59
N SER A 1031 -10.33 14.41 31.90
CA SER A 1031 -10.51 15.77 32.42
C SER A 1031 -11.58 15.76 33.53
N ASP A 1032 -11.46 16.67 34.50
CA ASP A 1032 -12.38 16.73 35.67
C ASP A 1032 -13.86 16.98 35.28
N ASN A 1033 -14.12 17.41 34.04
CA ASN A 1033 -15.46 17.67 33.48
C ASN A 1033 -15.87 16.66 32.38
N ALA A 1034 -15.22 15.51 32.32
CA ALA A 1034 -15.54 14.45 31.36
C ALA A 1034 -16.89 13.79 31.71
N SER A 1035 -17.77 13.61 30.73
CA SER A 1035 -19.02 12.87 30.91
C SER A 1035 -19.32 11.98 29.70
N ALA A 1036 -20.01 10.88 29.93
CA ALA A 1036 -20.38 9.92 28.90
C ALA A 1036 -21.89 9.64 28.89
N TYR A 1037 -22.38 9.18 27.74
CA TYR A 1037 -23.77 8.72 27.59
C TYR A 1037 -23.79 7.45 26.74
N VAL A 1038 -24.83 6.64 26.93
CA VAL A 1038 -25.08 5.48 26.09
C VAL A 1038 -25.99 5.88 24.95
N GLN A 1039 -25.63 5.46 23.75
CA GLN A 1039 -26.42 5.64 22.53
C GLN A 1039 -26.80 4.26 21.99
N ILE A 1040 -28.10 4.08 21.74
CA ILE A 1040 -28.64 2.89 21.08
C ILE A 1040 -29.16 3.33 19.70
N LYS A 1041 -28.71 2.66 18.64
CA LYS A 1041 -29.08 2.94 17.26
C LYS A 1041 -29.58 1.67 16.59
N LEU A 1042 -30.72 1.77 15.91
CA LEU A 1042 -31.26 0.76 15.03
C LEU A 1042 -30.77 0.95 13.59
N LEU A 1043 -30.34 -0.14 12.97
CA LEU A 1043 -30.02 -0.21 11.55
C LEU A 1043 -31.03 -1.16 10.90
N VAL A 1044 -31.80 -0.64 9.97
CA VAL A 1044 -32.86 -1.37 9.26
C VAL A 1044 -32.69 -1.26 7.74
N ALA A 1045 -33.09 -2.29 7.02
CA ALA A 1045 -32.95 -2.37 5.56
C ALA A 1045 -33.69 -1.25 4.80
N ASP A 1046 -34.77 -0.72 5.40
CA ASP A 1046 -35.67 0.27 4.80
C ASP A 1046 -35.43 1.69 5.32
N ALA A 1047 -34.26 1.96 5.94
CA ALA A 1047 -33.99 3.19 6.70
C ALA A 1047 -34.20 4.50 5.92
N GLN A 1048 -34.16 4.50 4.58
CA GLN A 1048 -34.44 5.68 3.77
C GLN A 1048 -35.87 6.24 3.95
N LYS A 1049 -36.80 5.42 4.45
CA LYS A 1049 -38.20 5.80 4.72
C LYS A 1049 -38.47 6.19 6.17
N GLN A 1050 -37.47 6.15 7.07
CA GLN A 1050 -37.67 6.33 8.50
C GLN A 1050 -36.98 7.58 9.06
N ASP A 1051 -37.62 8.23 10.02
CA ASP A 1051 -37.04 9.38 10.71
C ASP A 1051 -35.84 8.95 11.58
N ALA A 1052 -34.75 9.71 11.52
CA ALA A 1052 -33.58 9.54 12.38
C ALA A 1052 -33.95 9.65 13.86
N SER A 1053 -35.03 10.38 14.18
CA SER A 1053 -35.59 10.48 15.52
C SER A 1053 -36.26 9.19 15.99
N GLN A 1054 -36.63 8.23 15.14
CA GLN A 1054 -37.25 6.96 15.55
C GLN A 1054 -36.23 5.83 15.76
N THR A 1055 -35.12 5.88 15.02
CA THR A 1055 -34.10 4.82 14.99
C THR A 1055 -32.93 5.04 15.93
N LYS A 1056 -32.89 6.18 16.65
CA LYS A 1056 -31.78 6.54 17.53
C LYS A 1056 -32.28 7.06 18.88
N ARG A 1057 -31.75 6.52 19.97
CA ARG A 1057 -32.02 6.95 21.35
C ARG A 1057 -30.70 7.14 22.11
N ARG A 1058 -30.69 8.04 23.09
CA ARG A 1058 -29.54 8.27 23.97
C ARG A 1058 -29.99 8.47 25.41
N THR A 1059 -29.16 8.05 26.35
CA THR A 1059 -29.34 8.31 27.78
C THR A 1059 -28.92 9.72 28.15
N ARG A 1060 -29.14 10.11 29.40
CA ARG A 1060 -28.56 11.33 29.97
C ARG A 1060 -27.04 11.18 30.07
N SER A 1061 -26.32 12.30 29.97
CA SER A 1061 -24.87 12.33 30.20
C SER A 1061 -24.57 12.20 31.69
N ILE A 1062 -23.65 11.32 32.04
CA ILE A 1062 -23.22 11.03 33.40
C ILE A 1062 -21.72 11.34 33.51
N PRO A 1063 -21.25 12.00 34.59
CA PRO A 1063 -19.84 12.25 34.82
C PRO A 1063 -19.03 10.95 34.82
N LEU A 1064 -17.87 10.97 34.15
CA LEU A 1064 -16.94 9.84 34.14
C LEU A 1064 -16.16 9.82 35.46
N GLN A 1065 -16.54 8.92 36.36
CA GLN A 1065 -15.78 8.58 37.57
C GLN A 1065 -15.15 7.21 37.31
N ARG A 1066 -13.91 6.93 37.77
CA ARG A 1066 -13.17 5.67 37.50
C ARG A 1066 -13.79 4.40 38.15
N HIS A 1067 -15.11 4.23 38.03
CA HIS A 1067 -15.93 3.13 38.54
C HIS A 1067 -17.13 2.93 37.60
N ASP A 1068 -17.84 1.81 37.74
CA ASP A 1068 -19.01 1.49 36.91
C ASP A 1068 -20.06 2.62 36.91
N LEU A 1069 -20.49 3.03 35.72
CA LEU A 1069 -21.46 4.10 35.52
C LEU A 1069 -22.88 3.57 35.78
N ILE A 1070 -23.56 4.12 36.77
CA ILE A 1070 -24.99 3.87 37.01
C ILE A 1070 -25.80 4.85 36.15
N ILE A 1071 -26.63 4.30 35.27
CA ILE A 1071 -27.35 5.06 34.23
C ILE A 1071 -28.84 5.11 34.49
N ASP A 1072 -29.42 3.95 34.77
CA ASP A 1072 -30.84 3.71 34.92
C ASP A 1072 -31.76 4.53 34.00
N SER A 1073 -31.79 4.18 32.71
CA SER A 1073 -32.58 4.87 31.71
C SER A 1073 -33.32 3.89 30.80
N ARG A 1074 -34.64 4.01 30.72
CA ARG A 1074 -35.50 3.29 29.76
C ARG A 1074 -35.50 3.96 28.40
N LEU A 1075 -35.30 3.18 27.34
CA LEU A 1075 -35.33 3.63 25.94
C LEU A 1075 -36.32 2.77 25.15
N ASP A 1076 -37.43 3.37 24.71
CA ASP A 1076 -38.46 2.69 23.92
C ASP A 1076 -38.24 2.87 22.41
N PHE A 1077 -38.43 1.77 21.67
CA PHE A 1077 -38.29 1.69 20.22
C PHE A 1077 -39.56 1.14 19.58
N GLN A 1078 -39.95 1.78 18.48
CA GLN A 1078 -41.08 1.41 17.64
C GLN A 1078 -40.67 1.64 16.20
N VAL A 1079 -40.59 0.56 15.41
CA VAL A 1079 -40.12 0.61 14.03
C VAL A 1079 -40.96 -0.31 13.14
N GLU A 1080 -41.45 0.24 12.04
CA GLU A 1080 -42.11 -0.54 10.99
C GLU A 1080 -41.11 -0.93 9.91
N THR A 1081 -40.96 -2.23 9.65
CA THR A 1081 -40.10 -2.71 8.56
C THR A 1081 -40.70 -3.89 7.84
N GLN A 1082 -40.31 -4.02 6.58
CA GLN A 1082 -40.63 -5.18 5.79
C GLN A 1082 -39.67 -6.36 6.14
N TYR A 1083 -38.44 -6.06 6.57
CA TYR A 1083 -37.39 -7.06 6.81
C TYR A 1083 -37.09 -7.21 8.30
N THR A 1084 -37.98 -7.87 9.04
CA THR A 1084 -37.81 -8.09 10.50
C THR A 1084 -36.53 -8.83 10.87
N SER A 1085 -36.08 -9.74 10.00
CA SER A 1085 -34.80 -10.44 10.17
C SER A 1085 -33.56 -9.65 9.76
N LEU A 1086 -33.71 -8.43 9.23
CA LEU A 1086 -32.59 -7.54 8.89
C LEU A 1086 -32.61 -6.26 9.75
N VAL A 1087 -32.92 -6.44 11.04
CA VAL A 1087 -32.88 -5.38 12.05
C VAL A 1087 -31.70 -5.60 12.98
N PHE A 1088 -30.86 -4.58 13.12
CA PHE A 1088 -29.64 -4.64 13.92
C PHE A 1088 -29.63 -3.55 14.98
N LEU A 1089 -29.20 -3.92 16.17
CA LEU A 1089 -29.07 -3.03 17.30
C LEU A 1089 -27.59 -2.74 17.53
N GLN A 1090 -27.22 -1.45 17.48
CA GLN A 1090 -25.89 -0.95 17.85
C GLN A 1090 -26.00 -0.21 19.18
N TRP A 1091 -25.21 -0.63 20.16
CA TRP A 1091 -25.04 0.10 21.42
C TRP A 1091 -23.64 0.69 21.50
N SER A 1092 -23.52 1.91 22.02
CA SER A 1092 -22.24 2.62 22.07
C SER A 1092 -22.16 3.53 23.29
N VAL A 1093 -21.06 3.46 24.01
CA VAL A 1093 -20.70 4.43 25.05
C VAL A 1093 -19.95 5.57 24.38
N LYS A 1094 -20.42 6.81 24.54
CA LYS A 1094 -19.87 7.99 23.87
C LYS A 1094 -19.53 9.10 24.85
N VAL A 1095 -18.45 9.83 24.59
CA VAL A 1095 -18.06 10.99 25.39
C VAL A 1095 -18.86 12.23 24.96
N SER A 1096 -19.31 13.02 25.92
CA SER A 1096 -20.13 14.22 25.70
C SER A 1096 -19.30 15.51 25.58
N SER A 1097 -18.08 15.52 26.14
CA SER A 1097 -17.09 16.60 26.12
C SER A 1097 -15.74 16.11 25.53
N ASP A 1098 -14.87 17.05 25.15
CA ASP A 1098 -13.53 16.69 24.67
C ASP A 1098 -12.69 16.12 25.84
N THR A 1099 -12.13 14.94 25.62
CA THR A 1099 -11.19 14.29 26.56
C THR A 1099 -9.94 13.89 25.79
N GLN A 1100 -8.80 13.84 26.48
CA GLN A 1100 -7.52 13.57 25.82
C GLN A 1100 -7.55 12.16 25.20
N GLY A 1101 -7.49 12.09 23.86
CA GLY A 1101 -7.62 10.84 23.08
C GLY A 1101 -9.02 10.56 22.51
N TYR A 1102 -10.07 11.27 22.95
CA TYR A 1102 -11.45 11.10 22.49
C TYR A 1102 -12.09 12.47 22.17
N PRO A 1103 -12.25 12.82 20.87
CA PRO A 1103 -12.96 14.04 20.50
C PRO A 1103 -14.44 13.94 20.89
N ARG A 1104 -15.10 15.08 21.06
CA ARG A 1104 -16.51 15.17 21.43
C ARG A 1104 -17.40 14.25 20.55
N HIS A 1105 -18.31 13.50 21.17
CA HIS A 1105 -19.20 12.52 20.53
C HIS A 1105 -18.52 11.29 19.90
N SER A 1106 -17.22 11.10 20.13
CA SER A 1106 -16.53 9.87 19.77
C SER A 1106 -17.03 8.68 20.59
N THR A 1107 -16.94 7.50 19.99
CA THR A 1107 -17.29 6.24 20.62
C THR A 1107 -16.10 5.74 21.44
N MET A 1108 -16.31 5.47 22.72
CA MET A 1108 -15.33 4.81 23.58
C MET A 1108 -15.32 3.30 23.34
N ALA A 1109 -16.52 2.73 23.34
CA ALA A 1109 -16.74 1.31 23.16
C ALA A 1109 -18.10 1.09 22.52
N SER A 1110 -18.23 0.03 21.73
CA SER A 1110 -19.49 -0.33 21.10
C SER A 1110 -19.65 -1.82 20.93
N GLY A 1111 -20.90 -2.26 20.81
CA GLY A 1111 -21.25 -3.59 20.34
C GLY A 1111 -22.42 -3.51 19.36
N MET A 1112 -22.61 -4.60 18.62
CA MET A 1112 -23.71 -4.72 17.68
C MET A 1112 -24.17 -6.17 17.59
N ALA A 1113 -25.48 -6.37 17.47
CA ALA A 1113 -26.06 -7.67 17.20
C ALA A 1113 -27.33 -7.53 16.36
N LYS A 1114 -27.63 -8.58 15.59
CA LYS A 1114 -28.95 -8.77 14.98
C LYS A 1114 -30.00 -8.88 16.09
N LEU A 1115 -31.11 -8.15 15.95
CA LEU A 1115 -32.12 -8.02 17.01
C LEU A 1115 -32.65 -9.40 17.41
N GLU A 1116 -32.98 -10.28 16.46
CA GLU A 1116 -33.48 -11.64 16.70
C GLU A 1116 -32.54 -12.51 17.56
N ASN A 1117 -31.23 -12.28 17.44
CA ASN A 1117 -30.19 -13.05 18.16
C ASN A 1117 -29.96 -12.56 19.60
N LEU A 1118 -30.62 -11.47 20.01
CA LEU A 1118 -30.61 -11.03 21.40
C LEU A 1118 -31.59 -11.86 22.26
N ARG A 1119 -31.24 -12.06 23.53
CA ARG A 1119 -32.08 -12.71 24.55
C ARG A 1119 -32.85 -11.65 25.34
N GLN A 1120 -34.07 -11.97 25.73
CA GLN A 1120 -34.92 -11.13 26.58
C GLN A 1120 -34.41 -11.10 28.03
N GLY A 1121 -34.81 -10.07 28.79
CA GLY A 1121 -34.55 -9.93 30.21
C GLY A 1121 -33.27 -9.18 30.53
N TYR A 1122 -32.79 -9.32 31.77
CA TYR A 1122 -31.57 -8.68 32.25
C TYR A 1122 -30.34 -9.41 31.69
N ARG A 1123 -29.57 -8.77 30.81
CA ARG A 1123 -28.45 -9.36 30.06
C ARG A 1123 -27.22 -8.47 30.04
N LEU A 1124 -26.07 -9.11 29.80
CA LEU A 1124 -24.82 -8.42 29.49
C LEU A 1124 -24.66 -8.21 27.98
N PHE A 1125 -24.59 -6.95 27.57
CA PHE A 1125 -24.32 -6.52 26.22
C PHE A 1125 -22.82 -6.25 26.08
N PRO A 1126 -22.07 -7.05 25.30
CA PRO A 1126 -20.62 -6.91 25.19
C PRO A 1126 -20.21 -5.58 24.55
N LEU A 1127 -19.15 -4.97 25.06
CA LEU A 1127 -18.55 -3.75 24.54
C LEU A 1127 -17.12 -4.01 24.10
N ASN A 1128 -16.79 -3.62 22.87
CA ASN A 1128 -15.43 -3.72 22.33
C ASN A 1128 -14.93 -2.33 21.95
N LYS A 1129 -13.60 -2.11 21.99
CA LYS A 1129 -12.98 -0.84 21.54
C LYS A 1129 -13.21 -0.60 20.04
N SER A 1130 -13.08 -1.67 19.25
CA SER A 1130 -13.38 -1.69 17.82
C SER A 1130 -14.21 -2.93 17.46
N PHE A 1131 -14.77 -2.97 16.25
CA PHE A 1131 -15.56 -4.10 15.80
C PHE A 1131 -14.72 -5.35 15.44
N GLN A 1132 -13.39 -5.23 15.40
CA GLN A 1132 -12.45 -6.32 15.08
C GLN A 1132 -11.55 -6.72 16.24
N ASP A 1133 -11.40 -5.90 17.28
CA ASP A 1133 -10.62 -6.27 18.46
C ASP A 1133 -11.40 -7.27 19.32
N GLU A 1134 -10.77 -8.40 19.63
CA GLU A 1134 -11.21 -9.35 20.66
C GLU A 1134 -10.95 -8.84 22.08
N GLU A 1135 -10.35 -7.65 22.24
CA GLU A 1135 -10.19 -7.02 23.55
C GLU A 1135 -11.55 -6.58 24.10
N ASP A 1136 -12.08 -7.40 25.01
CA ASP A 1136 -13.23 -7.09 25.87
C ASP A 1136 -13.02 -5.71 26.53
N CYS A 1137 -13.86 -4.73 26.18
CA CYS A 1137 -13.95 -3.40 26.82
C CYS A 1137 -15.18 -3.33 27.72
N GLY A 1138 -15.46 -4.43 28.44
CA GLY A 1138 -16.53 -4.53 29.42
C GLY A 1138 -17.91 -4.82 28.82
N TYR A 1139 -18.96 -4.48 29.57
CA TYR A 1139 -20.34 -4.80 29.27
C TYR A 1139 -21.29 -3.64 29.62
N LEU A 1140 -22.43 -3.55 28.93
CA LEU A 1140 -23.61 -2.85 29.42
C LEU A 1140 -24.55 -3.87 30.06
N VAL A 1141 -25.01 -3.59 31.28
CA VAL A 1141 -26.07 -4.34 31.93
C VAL A 1141 -27.39 -3.69 31.52
N CYS A 1142 -28.20 -4.43 30.75
CA CYS A 1142 -29.47 -3.92 30.24
C CYS A 1142 -30.61 -4.91 30.49
N LYS A 1143 -31.84 -4.41 30.63
CA LYS A 1143 -33.06 -5.23 30.49
C LYS A 1143 -33.64 -5.03 29.09
N LEU A 1144 -33.73 -6.09 28.30
CA LEU A 1144 -34.41 -6.07 26.99
C LEU A 1144 -35.81 -6.66 27.15
N ASP A 1145 -36.83 -5.85 26.92
CA ASP A 1145 -38.22 -6.29 26.91
C ASP A 1145 -38.78 -6.24 25.49
N ARG A 1146 -39.22 -7.37 24.97
CA ARG A 1146 -39.92 -7.47 23.69
C ARG A 1146 -41.41 -7.54 23.97
N SER A 1147 -42.17 -6.62 23.39
CA SER A 1147 -43.63 -6.59 23.51
C SER A 1147 -44.31 -7.41 22.43
#